data_AF-A0A4Y7UG14-F1
#
_entry.id   AF-A0A4Y7UG14-F1
#
_cell.length_a   1.000
_cell.length_b   1.000
_cell.length_c   1.000
_cell.angle_alpha   90.00
_cell.angle_beta   90.00
_cell.angle_gamma   90.00
#
_symmetry.space_group_name_H-M   'P 1'
#
loop_
_entity.id
_entity.type
_entity.pdbx_description
1 polymer ?
#
loop_
_entity_poly.entity_id
_entity_poly.type
_entity_poly.pdbx_seq_one_letter_code
_entity_poly.pdbx_strand_id
1 'polypeptide(L)'
;MKKTLTFISVKVFFCTLSCMLLFNFSAKAQNYQLVWSDEFNGTGAPDPKKWGYELGGNIRNNELQYYTTNSNNIKQNNGNLEITVVKENVGGKNYTSASVITLNKAAWTYGKIEGRFKMPKGKGLWSCFWTLGSNFPQIGWPRCGEIDIFEHVNSETVAHGTAHWAGANELHVQDGTSYTVDVTQWHVYSITWDANYIKWYVDDVLYKQFRITDGYNYTAEYHLPQYILINLPIGGSWPGDPDATTVLPATMYCDYVRVYKNIDTTQKAITGFSTSPANLTLNIGSRQVINTTFTPSDATNQIVNWTSSNTSVAIVNNWGMVTGVSAGTAAITGTSSDGRTSTCSVSVQIFANVNKLVNGNFDANTTPTQTPTGWNEWGSVTTAQTSNLSPHSSNYKGTQSGAAPFEVAVSQTLTALANGNYTMKAWVRSSGGQTWATMYAKGYGGSDLSYSIASSIPNWTQVQINNIKVTNNTCEVGFYQSGLANNFIDYDDVEFYLSPIAITGFTFSQGSMTMPIGSSRVINTVFSPNNASNQGVTWTSSNTAVATVSNLGIVNAVSAGSTIITGTASDGKTATCTVSVQNLVNVNKLVNGNFDANTTATQTPTGWTEYGPGIANAQTSADAPHSPNYKGIQWGNTEFEVSVFQSLSGIVNGNYTMKAWVRSSGGQSTAVMYAKNYGAGPIEYPLNTSIATWTEVQINNILVTNNSCELGFYQYSGAANKWLDYDDIEFYLTSAVSSNATLSSKKVSSAVNEDQSILGAQNFMAYPNPVRSDSQLNITSTDALPFDVVLSDINGSIVYSQFMNTENAVKIQLPNLNKGIYFLRTTNSTKARIQKIVVE
;
A
#
# COMPACT_ATOMS: atom_id res chain seq x y z
N MET A 1 -85.20 20.40 -2.51
CA MET A 1 -85.88 19.08 -2.37
C MET A 1 -85.18 18.28 -1.27
N LYS A 2 -85.95 17.52 -0.47
CA LYS A 2 -85.59 16.34 0.38
C LYS A 2 -84.10 16.21 0.85
N LYS A 3 -83.80 16.39 2.16
CA LYS A 3 -83.88 15.39 3.28
C LYS A 3 -82.63 14.46 3.34
N THR A 4 -81.95 14.15 4.47
CA THR A 4 -82.10 14.42 5.92
C THR A 4 -80.76 14.26 6.67
N LEU A 5 -80.61 14.77 7.91
CA LEU A 5 -79.50 14.54 8.85
C LEU A 5 -79.56 13.18 9.59
N THR A 6 -78.37 12.63 9.94
CA THR A 6 -77.93 12.01 11.23
C THR A 6 -76.38 11.90 11.19
N PHE A 7 -75.51 12.15 12.17
CA PHE A 7 -75.52 12.53 13.61
C PHE A 7 -75.65 11.45 14.72
N ILE A 8 -74.98 11.74 15.86
CA ILE A 8 -74.86 11.06 17.19
C ILE A 8 -73.61 10.15 17.29
N SER A 9 -72.47 10.57 17.90
CA SER A 9 -72.16 10.96 19.31
C SER A 9 -71.80 9.73 20.18
N VAL A 10 -70.72 9.72 20.97
CA VAL A 10 -70.56 10.24 22.37
C VAL A 10 -69.05 10.27 22.71
N LYS A 11 -68.39 11.40 23.03
CA LYS A 11 -68.22 12.11 24.35
C LYS A 11 -67.70 11.19 25.49
N VAL A 12 -66.67 11.53 26.27
CA VAL A 12 -66.61 12.43 27.46
C VAL A 12 -65.12 12.48 27.87
N PHE A 13 -64.40 13.56 28.22
CA PHE A 13 -64.53 14.77 29.08
C PHE A 13 -63.67 14.67 30.38
N PHE A 14 -63.11 15.83 30.76
CA PHE A 14 -62.15 16.12 31.87
C PHE A 14 -60.70 15.67 31.61
N CYS A 15 -59.65 16.27 32.21
CA CYS A 15 -59.58 17.37 33.19
C CYS A 15 -58.44 18.39 32.89
N THR A 16 -58.12 19.31 33.82
CA THR A 16 -57.20 20.46 33.65
C THR A 16 -55.89 20.38 34.46
N LEU A 17 -54.81 20.87 33.82
CA LEU A 17 -53.78 21.80 34.36
C LEU A 17 -53.00 21.45 35.65
N SER A 18 -51.68 21.24 35.52
CA SER A 18 -50.71 21.79 36.47
C SER A 18 -49.28 21.91 35.90
N CYS A 19 -48.53 22.87 36.47
CA CYS A 19 -47.09 23.14 36.35
C CYS A 19 -46.48 23.48 34.97
N MET A 20 -46.11 24.76 34.85
CA MET A 20 -45.01 25.22 34.01
C MET A 20 -43.71 24.48 34.35
N LEU A 21 -42.99 24.03 33.33
CA LEU A 21 -41.53 23.95 33.36
C LEU A 21 -41.02 24.55 32.06
N LEU A 22 -40.65 25.82 32.11
CA LEU A 22 -39.98 26.54 31.04
C LEU A 22 -38.57 25.97 30.88
N PHE A 23 -38.43 24.90 30.09
CA PHE A 23 -37.15 24.60 29.49
C PHE A 23 -36.86 25.65 28.42
N ASN A 24 -36.17 26.71 28.84
CA ASN A 24 -35.42 27.57 27.94
C ASN A 24 -34.33 26.74 27.26
N PHE A 25 -34.71 26.00 26.21
CA PHE A 25 -33.76 25.62 25.18
C PHE A 25 -33.31 26.91 24.51
N SER A 26 -32.19 27.44 24.99
CA SER A 26 -31.39 28.37 24.23
C SER A 26 -31.06 27.68 22.91
N ALA A 27 -31.73 28.12 21.83
CA ALA A 27 -31.46 27.65 20.49
C ALA A 27 -30.03 28.05 20.16
N LYS A 28 -29.08 27.11 20.33
CA LYS A 28 -27.71 27.31 19.87
C LYS A 28 -27.78 27.60 18.38
N ALA A 29 -27.28 28.76 17.98
CA ALA A 29 -27.12 29.09 16.57
C ALA A 29 -26.34 27.94 15.90
N GLN A 30 -26.94 27.32 14.90
CA GLN A 30 -26.34 26.17 14.22
C GLN A 30 -25.26 26.71 13.29
N ASN A 31 -24.00 26.72 13.76
CA ASN A 31 -22.83 27.13 12.99
C ASN A 31 -22.50 26.15 11.84
N TYR A 32 -23.47 25.52 11.19
CA TYR A 32 -23.26 24.52 10.13
C TYR A 32 -24.37 24.58 9.06
N GLN A 33 -24.05 24.97 7.81
CA GLN A 33 -24.94 24.84 6.64
C GLN A 33 -24.86 23.43 6.11
N LEU A 34 -26.00 22.84 5.79
CA LEU A 34 -26.03 21.68 4.91
C LEU A 34 -25.49 22.08 3.52
N VAL A 35 -24.45 21.41 3.04
CA VAL A 35 -23.86 21.63 1.70
C VAL A 35 -24.06 20.46 0.76
N TRP A 36 -24.30 19.28 1.31
CA TRP A 36 -24.64 18.06 0.56
C TRP A 36 -25.38 17.11 1.48
N SER A 37 -26.33 16.36 0.94
CA SER A 37 -26.90 15.21 1.64
C SER A 37 -27.39 14.13 0.69
N ASP A 38 -27.52 12.93 1.25
CA ASP A 38 -28.52 11.99 0.79
C ASP A 38 -29.44 11.60 1.93
N GLU A 39 -30.74 11.80 1.70
CA GLU A 39 -31.83 11.51 2.65
C GLU A 39 -32.52 10.17 2.30
N PHE A 40 -31.94 9.44 1.34
CA PHE A 40 -32.38 8.12 0.84
C PHE A 40 -33.89 7.94 0.59
N ASN A 41 -34.57 9.04 0.23
CA ASN A 41 -35.99 9.11 -0.08
C ASN A 41 -36.36 8.55 -1.46
N GLY A 42 -35.39 8.03 -2.21
CA GLY A 42 -35.64 7.30 -3.45
C GLY A 42 -36.17 5.89 -3.22
N THR A 43 -36.28 5.14 -4.31
CA THR A 43 -36.62 3.70 -4.30
C THR A 43 -35.65 2.94 -5.20
N GLY A 44 -35.13 1.81 -4.74
CA GLY A 44 -34.15 1.03 -5.50
C GLY A 44 -32.72 1.54 -5.29
N ALA A 45 -31.86 1.56 -6.31
CA ALA A 45 -30.45 1.92 -6.13
C ALA A 45 -30.25 3.37 -5.60
N PRO A 46 -29.23 3.62 -4.75
CA PRO A 46 -28.70 4.96 -4.45
C PRO A 46 -28.49 5.85 -5.68
N ASP A 47 -28.62 7.18 -5.52
CA ASP A 47 -28.47 8.13 -6.63
C ASP A 47 -27.08 8.01 -7.31
N PRO A 48 -27.00 7.60 -8.60
CA PRO A 48 -25.72 7.42 -9.28
C PRO A 48 -24.97 8.72 -9.54
N LYS A 49 -25.56 9.90 -9.28
CA LYS A 49 -24.83 11.18 -9.25
C LYS A 49 -24.10 11.42 -7.93
N LYS A 50 -24.50 10.72 -6.87
CA LYS A 50 -23.93 10.83 -5.52
C LYS A 50 -23.01 9.65 -5.17
N TRP A 51 -23.44 8.44 -5.50
CA TRP A 51 -22.82 7.19 -5.04
C TRP A 51 -22.30 6.34 -6.20
N GLY A 52 -21.01 5.98 -6.14
CA GLY A 52 -20.46 4.81 -6.82
C GLY A 52 -20.42 3.61 -5.87
N TYR A 53 -19.84 2.51 -6.32
CA TYR A 53 -19.76 1.26 -5.56
C TYR A 53 -18.34 0.71 -5.60
N GLU A 54 -17.91 0.07 -4.52
CA GLU A 54 -16.85 -0.94 -4.61
C GLU A 54 -17.52 -2.28 -4.93
N LEU A 55 -16.97 -3.03 -5.89
CA LEU A 55 -17.54 -4.28 -6.38
C LEU A 55 -16.50 -5.40 -6.27
N GLY A 56 -16.94 -6.59 -5.90
CA GLY A 56 -16.08 -7.75 -5.72
C GLY A 56 -15.83 -8.15 -4.26
N GLY A 57 -15.18 -9.29 -4.08
CA GLY A 57 -14.69 -9.76 -2.77
C GLY A 57 -13.18 -9.58 -2.64
N ASN A 58 -12.64 -9.76 -1.43
CA ASN A 58 -11.22 -9.53 -1.10
C ASN A 58 -10.72 -8.08 -1.32
N ILE A 59 -11.60 -7.07 -1.20
CA ILE A 59 -11.21 -5.67 -1.39
C ILE A 59 -10.22 -5.21 -0.29
N ARG A 60 -10.45 -5.64 0.96
CA ARG A 60 -9.61 -5.32 2.12
C ARG A 60 -9.72 -6.41 3.20
N ASN A 61 -8.82 -6.35 4.18
CA ASN A 61 -8.86 -7.00 5.51
C ASN A 61 -9.18 -8.51 5.59
N ASN A 62 -8.95 -9.28 4.52
CA ASN A 62 -9.35 -10.70 4.40
C ASN A 62 -10.87 -10.93 4.53
N GLU A 63 -11.68 -9.93 4.20
CA GLU A 63 -13.14 -9.94 4.35
C GLU A 63 -13.82 -11.02 3.48
N LEU A 64 -14.94 -11.58 3.97
CA LEU A 64 -15.62 -12.75 3.38
C LEU A 64 -16.85 -12.43 2.53
N GLN A 65 -17.28 -11.17 2.43
CA GLN A 65 -18.32 -10.77 1.47
C GLN A 65 -17.77 -10.58 0.05
N TYR A 66 -18.68 -10.66 -0.93
CA TYR A 66 -18.58 -10.00 -2.22
C TYR A 66 -19.49 -8.76 -2.22
N TYR A 67 -18.94 -7.58 -2.49
CA TYR A 67 -19.73 -6.35 -2.59
C TYR A 67 -20.44 -6.27 -3.95
N THR A 68 -21.73 -5.93 -3.94
CA THR A 68 -22.61 -5.86 -5.13
C THR A 68 -23.40 -4.54 -5.20
N THR A 69 -24.08 -4.33 -6.34
CA THR A 69 -25.15 -3.34 -6.54
C THR A 69 -26.57 -3.93 -6.43
N ASN A 70 -26.70 -5.21 -6.06
CA ASN A 70 -27.99 -5.91 -6.05
C ASN A 70 -28.91 -5.32 -4.97
N SER A 71 -30.21 -5.16 -5.28
CA SER A 71 -31.24 -4.73 -4.32
C SER A 71 -31.38 -5.62 -3.07
N ASN A 72 -30.88 -6.86 -3.11
CA ASN A 72 -30.75 -7.73 -1.93
C ASN A 72 -29.70 -7.23 -0.94
N ASN A 73 -28.64 -6.58 -1.44
CA ASN A 73 -27.56 -6.03 -0.64
C ASN A 73 -27.64 -4.53 -0.43
N ILE A 74 -28.23 -3.78 -1.36
CA ILE A 74 -28.30 -2.33 -1.28
C ILE A 74 -29.52 -1.73 -1.99
N LYS A 75 -30.33 -0.99 -1.22
CA LYS A 75 -31.47 -0.25 -1.74
C LYS A 75 -31.86 0.92 -0.85
N GLN A 76 -32.44 1.94 -1.46
CA GLN A 76 -33.27 2.95 -0.83
C GLN A 76 -34.66 2.34 -0.61
N ASN A 77 -35.12 2.36 0.65
CA ASN A 77 -36.42 1.83 1.07
C ASN A 77 -36.97 2.67 2.24
N ASN A 78 -38.18 3.21 2.09
CA ASN A 78 -38.89 3.98 3.12
C ASN A 78 -38.05 5.09 3.78
N GLY A 79 -37.25 5.84 3.00
CA GLY A 79 -36.39 6.91 3.52
C GLY A 79 -35.12 6.41 4.22
N ASN A 80 -34.62 5.21 3.87
CA ASN A 80 -33.36 4.68 4.39
C ASN A 80 -32.57 4.01 3.27
N LEU A 81 -31.25 4.13 3.29
CA LEU A 81 -30.36 3.19 2.66
C LEU A 81 -30.27 1.93 3.54
N GLU A 82 -30.66 0.80 2.99
CA GLU A 82 -30.45 -0.52 3.58
C GLU A 82 -29.19 -1.13 2.94
N ILE A 83 -28.16 -1.44 3.74
CA ILE A 83 -27.03 -2.28 3.33
C ILE A 83 -27.14 -3.61 4.06
N THR A 84 -27.30 -4.71 3.32
CA THR A 84 -27.61 -6.03 3.87
C THR A 84 -26.53 -7.04 3.51
N VAL A 85 -25.96 -7.67 4.54
CA VAL A 85 -25.21 -8.91 4.36
C VAL A 85 -26.19 -10.05 4.19
N VAL A 86 -26.08 -10.77 3.07
CA VAL A 86 -26.86 -11.97 2.79
C VAL A 86 -25.92 -13.17 2.75
N LYS A 87 -26.35 -14.31 3.31
CA LYS A 87 -25.66 -15.58 3.12
C LYS A 87 -26.05 -16.20 1.78
N GLU A 88 -25.46 -15.68 0.72
CA GLU A 88 -25.60 -16.17 -0.64
C GLU A 88 -24.22 -16.30 -1.29
N ASN A 89 -24.07 -17.26 -2.21
CA ASN A 89 -22.79 -17.50 -2.86
C ASN A 89 -22.71 -16.68 -4.15
N VAL A 90 -21.98 -15.57 -4.11
CA VAL A 90 -21.72 -14.70 -5.26
C VAL A 90 -20.23 -14.45 -5.33
N GLY A 91 -19.67 -14.52 -6.54
CA GLY A 91 -18.26 -14.26 -6.75
C GLY A 91 -17.31 -15.20 -5.99
N GLY A 92 -17.77 -16.42 -5.67
CA GLY A 92 -17.03 -17.40 -4.87
C GLY A 92 -16.78 -16.99 -3.42
N LYS A 93 -17.58 -16.06 -2.90
CA LYS A 93 -17.68 -15.72 -1.48
C LYS A 93 -18.99 -16.29 -0.94
N ASN A 94 -18.99 -16.74 0.31
CA ASN A 94 -20.18 -17.35 0.94
C ASN A 94 -21.20 -16.32 1.47
N TYR A 95 -20.88 -15.04 1.28
CA TYR A 95 -21.68 -13.90 1.71
C TYR A 95 -21.60 -12.81 0.65
N THR A 96 -22.65 -12.02 0.55
CA THR A 96 -22.66 -10.75 -0.18
C THR A 96 -22.86 -9.60 0.79
N SER A 97 -22.53 -8.39 0.34
CA SER A 97 -22.91 -7.14 0.98
C SER A 97 -22.87 -6.02 -0.07
N ALA A 98 -22.88 -4.76 0.35
CA ALA A 98 -22.54 -3.64 -0.52
C ALA A 98 -21.58 -2.66 0.17
N SER A 99 -20.86 -1.92 -0.68
CA SER A 99 -20.06 -0.76 -0.31
C SER A 99 -20.37 0.36 -1.29
N VAL A 100 -20.84 1.50 -0.79
CA VAL A 100 -21.07 2.72 -1.59
C VAL A 100 -20.09 3.80 -1.22
N ILE A 101 -19.59 4.50 -2.25
CA ILE A 101 -18.51 5.48 -2.14
C ILE A 101 -18.85 6.76 -2.89
N THR A 102 -18.39 7.91 -2.40
CA THR A 102 -18.52 9.19 -3.13
C THR A 102 -17.30 9.51 -4.01
N LEU A 103 -16.33 8.59 -4.14
CA LEU A 103 -15.14 8.75 -4.99
C LEU A 103 -15.52 9.15 -6.42
N ASN A 104 -14.81 10.15 -6.97
CA ASN A 104 -15.07 10.79 -8.26
C ASN A 104 -16.46 11.47 -8.39
N LYS A 105 -17.22 11.65 -7.29
CA LYS A 105 -18.55 12.29 -7.28
C LYS A 105 -18.62 13.46 -6.30
N ALA A 106 -18.21 13.24 -5.06
CA ALA A 106 -18.12 14.26 -4.02
C ALA A 106 -17.03 13.93 -2.99
N ALA A 107 -16.31 14.94 -2.55
CA ALA A 107 -15.32 14.87 -1.47
C ALA A 107 -15.25 16.22 -0.76
N TRP A 108 -14.85 16.23 0.51
CA TRP A 108 -14.85 17.42 1.34
C TRP A 108 -13.55 17.57 2.10
N THR A 109 -13.18 18.82 2.37
CA THR A 109 -12.16 19.17 3.36
C THR A 109 -12.85 20.02 4.41
N TYR A 110 -12.80 19.56 5.66
CA TYR A 110 -13.49 20.14 6.83
C TYR A 110 -15.03 20.13 6.74
N GLY A 111 -15.68 20.28 7.90
CA GLY A 111 -17.13 20.29 8.06
C GLY A 111 -17.64 19.41 9.20
N LYS A 112 -18.97 19.29 9.33
CA LYS A 112 -19.60 18.17 10.05
C LYS A 112 -19.98 17.12 9.01
N ILE A 113 -19.51 15.89 9.17
CA ILE A 113 -20.06 14.73 8.44
C ILE A 113 -20.83 13.93 9.46
N GLU A 114 -22.13 13.74 9.23
CA GLU A 114 -22.99 12.91 10.07
C GLU A 114 -23.79 11.94 9.22
N GLY A 115 -24.10 10.78 9.80
CA GLY A 115 -25.17 9.94 9.30
C GLY A 115 -25.89 9.27 10.45
N ARG A 116 -27.16 8.94 10.23
CA ARG A 116 -28.01 8.33 11.25
C ARG A 116 -28.19 6.85 10.93
N PHE A 117 -27.64 5.99 11.78
CA PHE A 117 -27.51 4.57 11.52
C PHE A 117 -28.18 3.70 12.58
N LYS A 118 -28.52 2.49 12.17
CA LYS A 118 -28.95 1.38 13.02
C LYS A 118 -28.33 0.10 12.47
N MET A 119 -27.54 -0.60 13.28
CA MET A 119 -26.65 -1.68 12.84
C MET A 119 -27.13 -3.05 13.34
N PRO A 120 -26.79 -4.13 12.61
CA PRO A 120 -26.96 -5.49 13.12
C PRO A 120 -25.83 -5.85 14.10
N LYS A 121 -26.10 -6.82 14.98
CA LYS A 121 -25.11 -7.50 15.82
C LYS A 121 -25.03 -8.97 15.44
N GLY A 122 -23.84 -9.55 15.50
CA GLY A 122 -23.59 -10.97 15.24
C GLY A 122 -22.13 -11.23 14.88
N LYS A 123 -21.61 -12.40 15.25
CA LYS A 123 -20.22 -12.79 14.97
C LYS A 123 -19.89 -12.63 13.48
N GLY A 124 -18.72 -12.07 13.20
CA GLY A 124 -18.24 -11.77 11.86
C GLY A 124 -18.75 -10.47 11.25
N LEU A 125 -19.87 -9.90 11.71
CA LEU A 125 -20.39 -8.64 11.13
C LEU A 125 -19.52 -7.45 11.51
N TRP A 126 -19.32 -6.55 10.55
CA TRP A 126 -18.53 -5.34 10.71
C TRP A 126 -19.24 -4.19 9.98
N SER A 127 -19.84 -3.25 10.72
CA SER A 127 -20.53 -2.08 10.15
C SER A 127 -19.58 -0.90 10.09
N CYS A 128 -19.45 -0.22 8.94
CA CYS A 128 -18.50 0.89 8.75
C CYS A 128 -19.17 2.12 8.12
N PHE A 129 -18.88 3.29 8.67
CA PHE A 129 -19.10 4.60 8.04
C PHE A 129 -17.85 5.46 8.24
N TRP A 130 -17.21 5.83 7.14
CA TRP A 130 -15.81 6.26 7.18
C TRP A 130 -15.44 7.03 5.92
N THR A 131 -14.22 7.54 5.86
CA THR A 131 -13.71 8.31 4.72
C THR A 131 -12.29 7.94 4.35
N LEU A 132 -11.95 8.05 3.06
CA LEU A 132 -10.58 7.93 2.54
C LEU A 132 -10.18 9.17 1.75
N GLY A 133 -8.88 9.46 1.70
CA GLY A 133 -8.37 10.55 0.88
C GLY A 133 -8.67 10.34 -0.59
N SER A 134 -9.14 11.37 -1.29
CA SER A 134 -9.48 11.31 -2.73
C SER A 134 -8.27 11.07 -3.64
N ASN A 135 -7.07 11.14 -3.06
CA ASN A 135 -5.79 10.78 -3.67
C ASN A 135 -5.39 9.30 -3.47
N PHE A 136 -6.23 8.48 -2.81
CA PHE A 136 -5.99 7.05 -2.59
C PHE A 136 -5.61 6.28 -3.88
N PRO A 137 -6.31 6.44 -5.03
CA PRO A 137 -5.91 5.79 -6.27
C PRO A 137 -4.50 6.14 -6.79
N GLN A 138 -3.95 7.28 -6.35
CA GLN A 138 -2.66 7.81 -6.81
C GLN A 138 -1.51 7.52 -5.84
N ILE A 139 -1.74 7.61 -4.52
CA ILE A 139 -0.67 7.50 -3.50
C ILE A 139 -0.80 6.29 -2.56
N GLY A 140 -1.95 5.62 -2.59
CA GLY A 140 -2.28 4.46 -1.77
C GLY A 140 -2.48 4.77 -0.28
N TRP A 141 -2.92 3.74 0.43
CA TRP A 141 -3.01 3.73 1.88
C TRP A 141 -1.64 3.40 2.53
N PRO A 142 -1.29 3.95 3.70
CA PRO A 142 -2.07 4.85 4.55
C PRO A 142 -1.92 6.35 4.19
N ARG A 143 -1.11 6.69 3.18
CA ARG A 143 -0.73 8.09 2.84
C ARG A 143 -1.89 8.99 2.42
N CYS A 144 -3.03 8.41 2.04
CA CYS A 144 -4.25 9.15 1.71
C CYS A 144 -4.99 9.69 2.95
N GLY A 145 -4.71 9.13 4.14
CA GLY A 145 -5.52 9.32 5.33
C GLY A 145 -6.85 8.57 5.27
N GLU A 146 -7.33 8.21 6.45
CA GLU A 146 -8.57 7.46 6.69
C GLU A 146 -9.22 7.98 7.98
N ILE A 147 -10.53 8.25 7.96
CA ILE A 147 -11.28 8.71 9.14
C ILE A 147 -12.51 7.82 9.33
N ASP A 148 -12.49 6.98 10.35
CA ASP A 148 -13.58 6.07 10.66
C ASP A 148 -14.57 6.76 11.60
N ILE A 149 -15.67 7.27 11.03
CA ILE A 149 -16.71 8.01 11.76
C ILE A 149 -17.42 7.07 12.75
N PHE A 150 -17.70 5.84 12.30
CA PHE A 150 -17.79 4.71 13.20
C PHE A 150 -17.35 3.40 12.52
N GLU A 151 -16.87 2.48 13.34
CA GLU A 151 -16.88 1.04 13.07
C GLU A 151 -17.58 0.29 14.21
N HIS A 152 -18.33 -0.77 13.90
CA HIS A 152 -18.91 -1.67 14.90
C HIS A 152 -18.68 -3.12 14.50
N VAL A 153 -18.20 -3.92 15.45
CA VAL A 153 -17.72 -5.29 15.20
C VAL A 153 -18.47 -6.30 16.08
N ASN A 154 -18.80 -7.45 15.48
CA ASN A 154 -19.38 -8.62 16.13
C ASN A 154 -20.68 -8.31 16.89
N SER A 155 -20.70 -8.59 18.20
CA SER A 155 -21.83 -8.35 19.11
C SER A 155 -21.42 -7.42 20.24
N GLU A 156 -20.43 -6.55 20.00
CA GLU A 156 -19.92 -5.63 21.00
C GLU A 156 -20.99 -4.63 21.49
N THR A 157 -20.73 -3.99 22.61
CA THR A 157 -21.58 -2.92 23.15
C THR A 157 -21.02 -1.53 22.84
N VAL A 158 -20.08 -1.43 21.90
CA VAL A 158 -19.39 -0.19 21.55
C VAL A 158 -19.39 0.07 20.04
N ALA A 159 -19.25 1.34 19.67
CA ALA A 159 -18.78 1.77 18.35
C ALA A 159 -17.37 2.38 18.48
N HIS A 160 -16.50 2.12 17.51
CA HIS A 160 -15.12 2.60 17.47
C HIS A 160 -15.02 3.82 16.54
N GLY A 161 -14.18 4.79 16.90
CA GLY A 161 -13.84 5.94 16.06
C GLY A 161 -12.32 6.07 15.97
N THR A 162 -11.80 6.01 14.75
CA THR A 162 -10.37 5.85 14.48
C THR A 162 -9.91 6.76 13.35
N ALA A 163 -8.61 7.05 13.32
CA ALA A 163 -7.95 7.79 12.27
C ALA A 163 -6.66 7.04 11.89
N HIS A 164 -6.44 6.74 10.60
CA HIS A 164 -5.24 6.04 10.09
C HIS A 164 -4.46 6.91 9.10
N TRP A 165 -3.13 6.98 9.27
CA TRP A 165 -2.26 7.87 8.48
C TRP A 165 -0.83 7.35 8.32
N ALA A 166 -0.03 8.04 7.50
CA ALA A 166 1.39 7.76 7.30
C ALA A 166 2.26 8.53 8.31
N GLY A 167 2.75 7.84 9.34
CA GLY A 167 3.64 8.40 10.35
C GLY A 167 5.09 8.60 9.89
N ALA A 168 5.99 8.74 10.86
CA ALA A 168 7.43 8.84 10.61
C ALA A 168 7.93 7.68 9.72
N ASN A 169 8.68 8.02 8.67
CA ASN A 169 9.17 7.09 7.64
C ASN A 169 8.06 6.38 6.83
N GLU A 170 6.87 6.99 6.74
CA GLU A 170 5.70 6.50 5.99
C GLU A 170 5.12 5.16 6.52
N LEU A 171 5.45 4.79 7.76
CA LEU A 171 4.84 3.64 8.44
C LEU A 171 3.37 3.94 8.78
N HIS A 172 2.52 2.92 8.74
CA HIS A 172 1.14 3.05 9.20
C HIS A 172 1.08 3.39 10.69
N VAL A 173 0.30 4.42 11.02
CA VAL A 173 -0.07 4.81 12.37
C VAL A 173 -1.58 4.93 12.45
N GLN A 174 -2.16 4.60 13.62
CA GLN A 174 -3.57 4.77 13.92
C GLN A 174 -3.78 5.30 15.34
N ASP A 175 -4.88 6.02 15.56
CA ASP A 175 -5.32 6.49 16.88
C ASP A 175 -6.83 6.28 17.01
N GLY A 176 -7.24 5.24 17.74
CA GLY A 176 -8.63 4.79 17.90
C GLY A 176 -9.13 4.90 19.33
N THR A 177 -10.45 5.01 19.51
CA THR A 177 -11.11 4.79 20.81
C THR A 177 -12.53 4.29 20.57
N SER A 178 -13.23 3.86 21.61
CA SER A 178 -14.60 3.37 21.51
C SER A 178 -15.58 4.09 22.43
N TYR A 179 -16.87 3.99 22.12
CA TYR A 179 -17.99 4.56 22.87
C TYR A 179 -19.09 3.53 23.06
N THR A 180 -19.54 3.33 24.30
CA THR A 180 -20.61 2.38 24.65
C THR A 180 -21.97 2.88 24.16
N VAL A 181 -22.59 2.15 23.24
CA VAL A 181 -23.90 2.49 22.65
C VAL A 181 -24.62 1.22 22.20
N ASP A 182 -25.95 1.18 22.30
CA ASP A 182 -26.73 0.11 21.69
C ASP A 182 -26.96 0.38 20.20
N VAL A 183 -25.96 0.01 19.39
CA VAL A 183 -25.99 0.16 17.93
C VAL A 183 -27.22 -0.45 17.23
N THR A 184 -28.04 -1.27 17.91
CA THR A 184 -29.30 -1.81 17.38
C THR A 184 -30.46 -0.82 17.40
N GLN A 185 -30.30 0.32 18.08
CA GLN A 185 -31.18 1.49 17.98
C GLN A 185 -30.66 2.49 16.95
N TRP A 186 -31.48 3.49 16.63
CA TRP A 186 -31.09 4.57 15.76
C TRP A 186 -30.25 5.63 16.49
N HIS A 187 -29.01 5.80 16.05
CA HIS A 187 -28.06 6.77 16.61
C HIS A 187 -27.46 7.64 15.51
N VAL A 188 -27.12 8.89 15.84
CA VAL A 188 -26.39 9.80 14.94
C VAL A 188 -24.90 9.67 15.20
N TYR A 189 -24.16 9.12 14.24
CA TYR A 189 -22.71 9.04 14.26
C TYR A 189 -22.15 10.19 13.44
N SER A 190 -21.25 10.97 14.02
CA SER A 190 -20.71 12.13 13.30
C SER A 190 -19.29 12.49 13.71
N ILE A 191 -18.61 13.15 12.77
CA ILE A 191 -17.41 13.94 13.07
C ILE A 191 -17.68 15.42 12.86
N THR A 192 -17.06 16.27 13.68
CA THR A 192 -16.69 17.64 13.26
C THR A 192 -15.20 17.67 12.98
N TRP A 193 -14.83 18.18 11.83
CA TRP A 193 -13.47 18.22 11.31
C TRP A 193 -13.15 19.66 10.89
N ASP A 194 -12.10 20.23 11.46
CA ASP A 194 -11.55 21.53 11.12
C ASP A 194 -10.02 21.45 10.99
N ALA A 195 -9.35 22.55 10.68
CA ALA A 195 -7.89 22.59 10.50
C ALA A 195 -7.08 22.25 11.77
N ASN A 196 -7.73 22.12 12.94
CA ASN A 196 -7.08 21.82 14.21
C ASN A 196 -7.42 20.43 14.75
N TYR A 197 -8.66 19.98 14.58
CA TYR A 197 -9.16 18.75 15.19
C TYR A 197 -10.13 17.99 14.30
N ILE A 198 -10.08 16.66 14.43
CA ILE A 198 -11.21 15.78 14.15
C ILE A 198 -11.82 15.39 15.51
N LYS A 199 -13.14 15.40 15.62
CA LYS A 199 -13.88 15.13 16.86
C LYS A 199 -15.05 14.20 16.56
N TRP A 200 -15.20 13.11 17.29
CA TRP A 200 -16.22 12.09 17.07
C TRP A 200 -17.32 12.18 18.11
N TYR A 201 -18.55 11.99 17.64
CA TYR A 201 -19.77 12.11 18.42
C TYR A 201 -20.71 10.93 18.15
N VAL A 202 -21.41 10.48 19.19
CA VAL A 202 -22.61 9.66 19.09
C VAL A 202 -23.75 10.44 19.74
N ASP A 203 -24.84 10.69 19.02
CA ASP A 203 -25.98 11.53 19.47
C ASP A 203 -25.54 12.91 20.02
N ASP A 204 -24.64 13.58 19.28
CA ASP A 204 -23.97 14.84 19.67
C ASP A 204 -23.16 14.78 20.99
N VAL A 205 -22.94 13.60 21.58
CA VAL A 205 -22.03 13.37 22.71
C VAL A 205 -20.61 13.15 22.21
N LEU A 206 -19.72 14.12 22.45
CA LEU A 206 -18.29 14.04 22.13
C LEU A 206 -17.62 12.91 22.95
N TYR A 207 -16.94 11.99 22.26
CA TYR A 207 -16.19 10.90 22.93
C TYR A 207 -14.72 10.77 22.50
N LYS A 208 -14.34 11.29 21.33
CA LYS A 208 -12.94 11.39 20.88
C LYS A 208 -12.65 12.77 20.33
N GLN A 209 -11.47 13.31 20.62
CA GLN A 209 -10.89 14.47 19.93
C GLN A 209 -9.45 14.14 19.56
N PHE A 210 -9.13 14.23 18.27
CA PHE A 210 -7.81 13.98 17.69
C PHE A 210 -7.26 15.28 17.12
N ARG A 211 -5.99 15.60 17.42
CA ARG A 211 -5.36 16.86 17.01
C ARG A 211 -4.62 16.69 15.68
N ILE A 212 -4.97 17.53 14.71
CA ILE A 212 -4.34 17.60 13.39
C ILE A 212 -3.74 18.98 13.06
N THR A 213 -3.81 19.97 13.97
CA THR A 213 -3.25 21.33 13.76
C THR A 213 -1.86 21.28 13.11
N ASP A 214 -1.69 21.98 11.99
CA ASP A 214 -0.42 22.09 11.23
C ASP A 214 0.22 20.72 10.85
N GLY A 215 -0.59 19.68 10.64
CA GLY A 215 -0.11 18.32 10.38
C GLY A 215 0.61 17.67 11.57
N TYR A 216 0.32 18.11 12.80
CA TYR A 216 0.93 17.62 14.04
C TYR A 216 0.99 16.09 14.10
N ASN A 217 2.15 15.52 14.39
CA ASN A 217 2.40 14.07 14.39
C ASN A 217 2.15 13.39 13.02
N TYR A 218 2.56 14.05 11.93
CA TYR A 218 2.48 13.56 10.55
C TYR A 218 1.04 13.44 9.99
N THR A 219 0.11 14.29 10.45
CA THR A 219 -1.33 14.16 10.15
C THR A 219 -1.79 15.01 8.95
N ALA A 220 -0.89 15.29 8.00
CA ALA A 220 -1.11 16.30 6.95
C ALA A 220 -2.19 15.90 5.92
N GLU A 221 -2.41 14.59 5.72
CA GLU A 221 -3.45 14.01 4.88
C GLU A 221 -4.88 14.44 5.29
N TYR A 222 -5.12 14.75 6.57
CA TYR A 222 -6.41 15.28 7.05
C TYR A 222 -6.62 16.77 6.76
N HIS A 223 -5.77 17.38 5.92
CA HIS A 223 -6.02 18.68 5.31
C HIS A 223 -6.38 18.56 3.81
N LEU A 224 -6.53 17.33 3.30
CA LEU A 224 -6.88 17.04 1.90
C LEU A 224 -8.35 16.59 1.76
N PRO A 225 -8.94 16.59 0.54
CA PRO A 225 -10.32 16.15 0.34
C PRO A 225 -10.52 14.65 0.60
N GLN A 226 -11.43 14.32 1.52
CA GLN A 226 -11.82 12.96 1.88
C GLN A 226 -13.17 12.63 1.22
N TYR A 227 -13.32 11.43 0.66
CA TYR A 227 -14.59 10.91 0.12
C TYR A 227 -15.20 9.91 1.11
N ILE A 228 -16.53 9.83 1.13
CA ILE A 228 -17.29 8.99 2.08
C ILE A 228 -17.39 7.55 1.54
N LEU A 229 -17.35 6.58 2.47
CA LEU A 229 -17.65 5.18 2.25
C LEU A 229 -18.69 4.69 3.29
N ILE A 230 -19.61 3.83 2.86
CA ILE A 230 -20.56 3.11 3.72
C ILE A 230 -20.59 1.65 3.30
N ASN A 231 -20.31 0.72 4.22
CA ASN A 231 -20.28 -0.72 3.94
C ASN A 231 -20.59 -1.55 5.19
N LEU A 232 -21.05 -2.78 4.95
CA LEU A 232 -21.26 -3.79 5.99
C LEU A 232 -20.46 -5.08 5.67
N PRO A 233 -19.13 -5.10 5.88
CA PRO A 233 -18.35 -6.33 5.75
C PRO A 233 -18.82 -7.46 6.68
N ILE A 234 -18.44 -8.68 6.31
CA ILE A 234 -18.55 -9.87 7.15
C ILE A 234 -17.28 -10.70 7.05
N GLY A 235 -16.76 -11.16 8.19
CA GLY A 235 -15.45 -11.79 8.29
C GLY A 235 -14.30 -10.81 8.08
N GLY A 236 -13.08 -11.32 8.17
CA GLY A 236 -11.84 -10.53 8.09
C GLY A 236 -11.03 -10.57 9.38
N SER A 237 -9.80 -10.05 9.33
CA SER A 237 -8.77 -10.27 10.37
C SER A 237 -9.16 -9.80 11.78
N TRP A 238 -9.99 -8.76 11.90
CA TRP A 238 -10.44 -8.22 13.19
C TRP A 238 -11.78 -8.81 13.68
N PRO A 239 -12.89 -8.79 12.92
CA PRO A 239 -14.13 -9.43 13.36
C PRO A 239 -13.96 -10.96 13.52
N GLY A 240 -13.08 -11.57 12.74
CA GLY A 240 -12.98 -13.02 12.55
C GLY A 240 -14.19 -13.58 11.79
N ASP A 241 -14.11 -14.85 11.39
CA ASP A 241 -15.16 -15.45 10.57
C ASP A 241 -16.52 -15.52 11.30
N PRO A 242 -17.66 -15.37 10.58
CA PRO A 242 -18.99 -15.63 11.12
C PRO A 242 -19.17 -17.12 11.43
N ASP A 243 -19.98 -17.43 12.43
CA ASP A 243 -20.21 -18.79 12.92
C ASP A 243 -21.72 -19.13 13.01
N ALA A 244 -22.07 -20.20 13.72
CA ALA A 244 -23.46 -20.63 13.89
C ALA A 244 -24.34 -19.64 14.68
N THR A 245 -23.74 -18.64 15.35
CA THR A 245 -24.46 -17.57 16.07
C THR A 245 -24.77 -16.35 15.18
N THR A 246 -24.18 -16.26 13.98
CA THR A 246 -24.39 -15.15 13.06
C THR A 246 -25.77 -15.26 12.39
N VAL A 247 -26.71 -14.43 12.82
CA VAL A 247 -28.04 -14.32 12.20
C VAL A 247 -27.93 -13.56 10.89
N LEU A 248 -28.35 -14.19 9.79
CA LEU A 248 -28.37 -13.60 8.44
C LEU A 248 -29.74 -13.85 7.77
N PRO A 249 -30.22 -12.95 6.89
CA PRO A 249 -29.58 -11.71 6.46
C PRO A 249 -29.51 -10.65 7.58
N ALA A 250 -28.46 -9.85 7.57
CA ALA A 250 -28.21 -8.80 8.55
C ALA A 250 -28.11 -7.44 7.86
N THR A 251 -28.96 -6.49 8.25
CA THR A 251 -29.08 -5.19 7.60
C THR A 251 -28.59 -4.06 8.50
N MET A 252 -27.63 -3.29 8.01
CA MET A 252 -27.35 -1.93 8.48
C MET A 252 -28.28 -0.96 7.74
N TYR A 253 -28.95 -0.12 8.49
CA TYR A 253 -29.84 0.92 7.99
C TYR A 253 -29.17 2.28 8.18
N CYS A 254 -29.28 3.15 7.19
CA CYS A 254 -28.84 4.54 7.22
C CYS A 254 -30.00 5.43 6.77
N ASP A 255 -30.55 6.23 7.67
CA ASP A 255 -31.67 7.16 7.43
C ASP A 255 -31.22 8.32 6.53
N TYR A 256 -30.08 8.92 6.85
CA TYR A 256 -29.44 9.94 6.01
C TYR A 256 -27.93 9.95 6.18
N VAL A 257 -27.24 10.50 5.18
CA VAL A 257 -25.90 11.09 5.32
C VAL A 257 -25.97 12.56 4.95
N ARG A 258 -25.47 13.42 5.85
CA ARG A 258 -25.46 14.87 5.68
C ARG A 258 -24.06 15.42 5.92
N VAL A 259 -23.60 16.24 4.97
CA VAL A 259 -22.34 16.97 5.09
C VAL A 259 -22.66 18.45 5.20
N TYR A 260 -22.16 19.06 6.27
CA TYR A 260 -22.33 20.46 6.57
C TYR A 260 -20.99 21.18 6.54
N LYS A 261 -20.92 22.38 5.96
CA LYS A 261 -19.81 23.30 6.19
C LYS A 261 -20.14 24.23 7.33
N ASN A 262 -19.12 24.61 8.10
CA ASN A 262 -19.28 25.56 9.19
C ASN A 262 -19.78 26.91 8.63
N ILE A 263 -20.87 27.44 9.18
CA ILE A 263 -21.41 28.79 8.91
C ILE A 263 -21.23 29.73 10.09
N ASP A 264 -20.04 29.71 10.68
CA ASP A 264 -19.46 30.97 11.11
C ASP A 264 -19.64 31.96 9.94
N THR A 265 -20.49 32.97 10.10
CA THR A 265 -21.27 33.61 9.01
C THR A 265 -20.45 34.58 8.14
N THR A 266 -19.14 34.40 8.16
CA THR A 266 -18.22 34.95 7.19
C THR A 266 -17.55 33.79 6.47
N GLN A 267 -17.67 33.74 5.14
CA GLN A 267 -16.57 33.21 4.35
C GLN A 267 -15.36 34.03 4.79
N LYS A 268 -14.46 33.42 5.58
CA LYS A 268 -13.27 34.08 6.08
C LYS A 268 -12.33 34.18 4.88
N ALA A 269 -12.55 35.26 4.13
CA ALA A 269 -11.72 35.65 3.01
C ALA A 269 -10.28 35.68 3.50
N ILE A 270 -9.37 35.20 2.65
CA ILE A 270 -7.95 35.24 2.95
C ILE A 270 -7.59 36.72 2.98
N THR A 271 -7.42 37.31 4.16
CA THR A 271 -6.99 38.71 4.29
C THR A 271 -5.47 38.82 4.23
N GLY A 272 -4.76 37.72 4.53
CA GLY A 272 -3.33 37.56 4.31
C GLY A 272 -2.98 36.12 3.94
N PHE A 273 -1.96 35.96 3.10
CA PHE A 273 -1.35 34.69 2.75
C PHE A 273 0.16 34.87 2.78
N SER A 274 0.88 34.00 3.49
CA SER A 274 2.34 34.04 3.56
C SER A 274 2.94 32.64 3.49
N THR A 275 4.18 32.57 3.02
CA THR A 275 5.00 31.36 3.01
C THR A 275 6.17 31.45 3.99
N SER A 276 6.48 30.36 4.67
CA SER A 276 7.59 30.26 5.62
C SER A 276 8.46 29.00 5.35
N PRO A 277 9.79 29.13 5.28
CA PRO A 277 10.55 30.36 5.44
C PRO A 277 10.45 31.26 4.20
N ALA A 278 10.68 32.57 4.35
CA ALA A 278 10.72 33.51 3.23
C ALA A 278 11.98 33.33 2.34
N ASN A 279 13.05 32.76 2.91
CA ASN A 279 14.25 32.35 2.19
C ASN A 279 14.60 30.92 2.62
N LEU A 280 14.90 30.05 1.65
CA LEU A 280 15.22 28.64 1.88
C LEU A 280 16.56 28.32 1.21
N THR A 281 17.55 27.89 1.99
CA THR A 281 18.81 27.40 1.44
C THR A 281 18.79 25.87 1.41
N LEU A 282 18.79 25.29 0.21
CA LEU A 282 18.89 23.84 -0.01
C LEU A 282 20.28 23.51 -0.55
N ASN A 283 20.81 22.34 -0.22
CA ASN A 283 21.88 21.75 -1.01
C ASN A 283 21.28 21.01 -2.22
N ILE A 284 22.03 20.84 -3.31
CA ILE A 284 21.59 20.01 -4.44
C ILE A 284 21.17 18.62 -3.95
N GLY A 285 20.00 18.15 -4.39
CA GLY A 285 19.37 16.89 -3.96
C GLY A 285 18.62 16.96 -2.63
N SER A 286 18.85 17.97 -1.78
CA SER A 286 18.07 18.18 -0.55
C SER A 286 16.63 18.60 -0.85
N ARG A 287 15.72 18.26 0.07
CA ARG A 287 14.30 18.60 0.01
C ARG A 287 13.83 19.29 1.29
N GLN A 288 12.93 20.26 1.18
CA GLN A 288 12.27 20.89 2.33
C GLN A 288 10.90 21.46 1.93
N VAL A 289 9.92 21.38 2.85
CA VAL A 289 8.60 21.97 2.68
C VAL A 289 8.64 23.47 2.96
N ILE A 290 7.97 24.25 2.12
CA ILE A 290 7.56 25.62 2.42
C ILE A 290 6.18 25.56 3.04
N ASN A 291 6.08 25.95 4.31
CA ASN A 291 4.83 26.05 5.04
C ASN A 291 4.04 27.28 4.59
N THR A 292 2.72 27.24 4.71
CA THR A 292 1.83 28.36 4.36
C THR A 292 1.01 28.80 5.56
N THR A 293 0.89 30.12 5.76
CA THR A 293 0.04 30.71 6.79
C THR A 293 -1.04 31.54 6.14
N PHE A 294 -2.28 31.29 6.53
CA PHE A 294 -3.44 32.09 6.15
C PHE A 294 -3.80 33.04 7.29
N THR A 295 -4.28 34.23 6.92
CA THR A 295 -4.90 35.18 7.85
C THR A 295 -6.35 35.38 7.41
N PRO A 296 -7.35 35.14 8.27
CA PRO A 296 -7.21 34.41 9.55
C PRO A 296 -6.79 32.95 9.28
N SER A 297 -6.26 32.26 10.30
CA SER A 297 -5.71 30.89 10.15
C SER A 297 -6.78 29.83 9.84
N ASP A 298 -8.06 30.19 9.99
CA ASP A 298 -9.24 29.41 9.63
C ASP A 298 -9.94 29.94 8.36
N ALA A 299 -9.21 30.66 7.49
CA ALA A 299 -9.72 31.12 6.20
C ALA A 299 -10.32 29.97 5.38
N THR A 300 -11.47 30.20 4.74
CA THR A 300 -12.37 29.12 4.29
C THR A 300 -11.89 28.31 3.07
N ASN A 301 -10.86 28.79 2.35
CA ASN A 301 -10.32 28.10 1.17
C ASN A 301 -8.78 28.20 1.16
N GLN A 302 -8.11 27.16 1.66
CA GLN A 302 -6.66 27.14 1.88
C GLN A 302 -5.89 26.37 0.80
N ILE A 303 -6.50 26.15 -0.38
CA ILE A 303 -5.82 25.52 -1.51
C ILE A 303 -4.70 26.45 -2.01
N VAL A 304 -3.51 25.87 -2.24
CA VAL A 304 -2.34 26.59 -2.76
C VAL A 304 -1.84 25.92 -4.03
N ASN A 305 -1.78 26.67 -5.13
CA ASN A 305 -1.13 26.27 -6.36
C ASN A 305 0.34 26.69 -6.31
N TRP A 306 1.25 25.74 -6.49
CA TRP A 306 2.69 25.97 -6.40
C TRP A 306 3.34 26.08 -7.77
N THR A 307 4.24 27.04 -7.93
CA THR A 307 5.04 27.24 -9.14
C THR A 307 6.50 27.51 -8.78
N SER A 308 7.42 27.07 -9.65
CA SER A 308 8.84 27.46 -9.59
C SER A 308 9.16 28.40 -10.75
N SER A 309 9.88 29.49 -10.47
CA SER A 309 10.40 30.38 -11.51
C SER A 309 11.53 29.73 -12.33
N ASN A 310 12.14 28.66 -11.84
CA ASN A 310 13.22 27.95 -12.53
C ASN A 310 13.29 26.48 -12.06
N THR A 311 12.56 25.61 -12.77
CA THR A 311 12.51 24.16 -12.48
C THR A 311 13.84 23.44 -12.69
N SER A 312 14.79 24.01 -13.44
CA SER A 312 16.15 23.48 -13.56
C SER A 312 17.01 23.72 -12.31
N VAL A 313 16.64 24.72 -11.48
CA VAL A 313 17.31 25.01 -10.20
C VAL A 313 16.57 24.38 -9.03
N ALA A 314 15.25 24.56 -8.94
CA ALA A 314 14.44 23.94 -7.90
C ALA A 314 13.04 23.58 -8.42
N ILE A 315 12.56 22.37 -8.12
CA ILE A 315 11.18 21.95 -8.38
C ILE A 315 10.36 21.99 -7.09
N VAL A 316 9.07 22.26 -7.22
CA VAL A 316 8.08 22.22 -6.13
C VAL A 316 6.92 21.34 -6.58
N ASN A 317 6.36 20.55 -5.66
CA ASN A 317 5.14 19.78 -5.91
C ASN A 317 3.90 20.49 -5.33
N ASN A 318 2.71 19.92 -5.54
CA ASN A 318 1.44 20.53 -5.10
C ASN A 318 1.29 20.69 -3.57
N TRP A 319 2.24 20.19 -2.77
CA TRP A 319 2.24 20.26 -1.30
C TRP A 319 3.36 21.18 -0.76
N GLY A 320 3.98 22.00 -1.60
CA GLY A 320 5.03 22.95 -1.18
C GLY A 320 6.39 22.30 -0.86
N MET A 321 6.57 21.00 -1.11
CA MET A 321 7.87 20.34 -0.97
C MET A 321 8.77 20.75 -2.14
N VAL A 322 9.82 21.50 -1.82
CA VAL A 322 10.86 21.92 -2.76
C VAL A 322 11.98 20.88 -2.81
N THR A 323 12.50 20.58 -3.99
CA THR A 323 13.73 19.81 -4.20
C THR A 323 14.75 20.67 -4.94
N GLY A 324 15.96 20.76 -4.41
CA GLY A 324 17.08 21.41 -5.09
C GLY A 324 17.62 20.54 -6.23
N VAL A 325 17.65 21.07 -7.46
CA VAL A 325 18.02 20.34 -8.69
C VAL A 325 19.43 20.71 -9.16
N SER A 326 19.77 22.00 -9.21
CA SER A 326 21.10 22.48 -9.57
C SER A 326 21.43 23.78 -8.84
N ALA A 327 22.71 24.17 -8.80
CA ALA A 327 23.14 25.39 -8.13
C ALA A 327 22.53 26.64 -8.79
N GLY A 328 22.00 27.56 -7.99
CA GLY A 328 21.37 28.80 -8.44
C GLY A 328 20.25 29.25 -7.51
N THR A 329 19.44 30.21 -7.96
CA THR A 329 18.25 30.67 -7.24
C THR A 329 16.96 30.40 -8.02
N ALA A 330 15.89 30.11 -7.31
CA ALA A 330 14.53 29.95 -7.83
C ALA A 330 13.53 30.56 -6.85
N ALA A 331 12.56 31.32 -7.36
CA ALA A 331 11.41 31.74 -6.58
C ALA A 331 10.37 30.61 -6.61
N ILE A 332 9.99 30.11 -5.43
CA ILE A 332 8.89 29.17 -5.28
C ILE A 332 7.68 29.95 -4.78
N THR A 333 6.69 30.11 -5.64
CA THR A 333 5.49 30.90 -5.36
C THR A 333 4.31 29.99 -5.11
N GLY A 334 3.76 30.08 -3.90
CA GLY A 334 2.42 29.58 -3.60
C GLY A 334 1.39 30.63 -4.02
N THR A 335 0.28 30.20 -4.61
CA THR A 335 -0.86 31.04 -4.97
C THR A 335 -2.11 30.48 -4.32
N SER A 336 -2.73 31.23 -3.41
CA SER A 336 -3.99 30.86 -2.78
C SER A 336 -5.11 30.67 -3.80
N SER A 337 -6.16 29.97 -3.41
CA SER A 337 -7.38 29.79 -4.19
C SER A 337 -8.05 31.08 -4.68
N ASP A 338 -7.80 32.21 -4.00
CA ASP A 338 -8.33 33.54 -4.34
C ASP A 338 -7.27 34.47 -4.96
N GLY A 339 -6.16 33.91 -5.43
CA GLY A 339 -5.17 34.59 -6.26
C GLY A 339 -4.06 35.34 -5.51
N ARG A 340 -4.01 35.25 -4.17
CA ARG A 340 -2.92 35.87 -3.40
C ARG A 340 -1.65 35.03 -3.50
N THR A 341 -0.55 35.66 -3.87
CA THR A 341 0.75 35.01 -4.01
C THR A 341 1.64 35.30 -2.80
N SER A 342 2.39 34.28 -2.36
CA SER A 342 3.53 34.47 -1.48
C SER A 342 4.68 33.58 -1.95
N THR A 343 5.91 34.09 -1.83
CA THR A 343 7.08 33.53 -2.48
C THR A 343 8.16 33.22 -1.44
N CYS A 344 8.70 32.02 -1.51
CA CYS A 344 9.96 31.66 -0.89
C CYS A 344 11.10 31.84 -1.92
N SER A 345 12.12 32.62 -1.56
CA SER A 345 13.37 32.68 -2.33
C SER A 345 14.22 31.46 -2.00
N VAL A 346 14.29 30.49 -2.91
CA VAL A 346 15.10 29.30 -2.74
C VAL A 346 16.47 29.53 -3.33
N SER A 347 17.50 29.44 -2.50
CA SER A 347 18.90 29.35 -2.91
C SER A 347 19.33 27.89 -2.88
N VAL A 348 19.52 27.29 -4.04
CA VAL A 348 20.11 25.95 -4.13
C VAL A 348 21.61 26.13 -4.26
N GLN A 349 22.33 25.79 -3.21
CA GLN A 349 23.79 25.76 -3.22
C GLN A 349 24.28 24.35 -3.54
N ILE A 350 25.48 24.24 -4.10
CA ILE A 350 26.26 23.00 -3.95
C ILE A 350 26.44 22.77 -2.44
N PHE A 351 26.54 21.53 -1.95
CA PHE A 351 27.11 21.29 -0.61
C PHE A 351 28.58 21.71 -0.64
N ALA A 352 28.82 23.00 -0.52
CA ALA A 352 30.12 23.61 -0.58
C ALA A 352 30.67 23.64 0.84
N ASN A 353 31.85 23.06 1.02
CA ASN A 353 32.67 23.24 2.21
C ASN A 353 33.20 24.69 2.23
N VAL A 354 32.30 25.68 2.33
CA VAL A 354 32.67 27.09 2.32
C VAL A 354 33.49 27.36 3.56
N ASN A 355 34.79 27.59 3.35
CA ASN A 355 35.71 27.99 4.40
C ASN A 355 35.16 29.23 5.09
N LYS A 356 34.91 29.12 6.40
CA LYS A 356 34.40 30.21 7.25
C LYS A 356 35.52 31.12 7.74
N LEU A 357 36.78 30.73 7.56
CA LEU A 357 37.92 31.57 7.89
C LEU A 357 38.06 32.70 6.87
N VAL A 358 38.18 33.92 7.38
CA VAL A 358 38.71 35.04 6.62
C VAL A 358 40.20 34.76 6.39
N ASN A 359 40.64 34.81 5.13
CA ASN A 359 42.06 34.75 4.76
C ASN A 359 42.80 33.50 5.29
N GLY A 360 42.20 32.32 5.14
CA GLY A 360 42.80 31.04 5.57
C GLY A 360 44.03 30.60 4.76
N ASN A 361 44.15 31.09 3.52
CA ASN A 361 45.30 30.93 2.61
C ASN A 361 46.29 32.11 2.66
N PHE A 362 46.09 33.08 3.58
CA PHE A 362 46.96 34.23 3.80
C PHE A 362 47.18 35.21 2.61
N ASP A 363 46.72 34.90 1.40
CA ASP A 363 46.89 35.70 0.18
C ASP A 363 46.23 37.07 0.17
N ALA A 364 45.31 37.37 1.10
CA ALA A 364 44.78 38.73 1.25
C ALA A 364 45.85 39.71 1.76
N ASN A 365 46.96 39.21 2.32
CA ASN A 365 48.15 39.98 2.65
C ASN A 365 49.05 40.07 1.41
N THR A 366 49.00 41.18 0.68
CA THR A 366 49.81 41.39 -0.53
C THR A 366 51.30 41.65 -0.27
N THR A 367 51.71 41.69 1.00
CA THR A 367 53.09 41.82 1.50
C THR A 367 53.24 41.03 2.80
N PRO A 368 54.47 40.62 3.20
CA PRO A 368 54.72 40.09 4.53
C PRO A 368 54.29 41.08 5.62
N THR A 369 53.54 40.59 6.61
CA THR A 369 52.97 41.39 7.71
C THR A 369 53.01 40.57 8.98
N GLN A 370 53.09 41.24 10.13
CA GLN A 370 53.14 40.53 11.41
C GLN A 370 51.78 39.85 11.69
N THR A 371 50.72 40.63 11.80
CA THR A 371 49.37 40.11 12.03
C THR A 371 48.65 39.87 10.69
N PRO A 372 48.34 38.61 10.30
CA PRO A 372 47.62 38.34 9.06
C PRO A 372 46.24 38.97 9.04
N THR A 373 45.75 39.38 7.87
CA THR A 373 44.45 40.07 7.76
C THR A 373 43.34 39.15 8.25
N GLY A 374 42.56 39.59 9.25
CA GLY A 374 41.48 38.80 9.86
C GLY A 374 41.91 37.84 10.96
N TRP A 375 43.20 37.74 11.30
CA TRP A 375 43.72 36.91 12.38
C TRP A 375 44.20 37.77 13.55
N ASN A 376 44.16 37.22 14.76
CA ASN A 376 44.70 37.82 15.97
C ASN A 376 46.00 37.09 16.36
N GLU A 377 46.94 37.80 16.98
CA GLU A 377 48.16 37.23 17.56
C GLU A 377 48.16 37.47 19.08
N TRP A 378 48.63 36.48 19.83
CA TRP A 378 48.94 36.59 21.25
C TRP A 378 50.26 35.87 21.53
N GLY A 379 51.13 36.42 22.38
CA GLY A 379 52.38 35.74 22.73
C GLY A 379 53.28 36.54 23.66
N SER A 380 54.34 35.89 24.12
CA SER A 380 55.41 36.49 24.94
C SER A 380 56.32 37.44 24.14
N VAL A 381 56.36 37.27 22.82
CA VAL A 381 57.06 38.10 21.83
C VAL A 381 56.29 38.04 20.51
N THR A 382 56.29 39.15 19.75
CA THR A 382 55.61 39.20 18.45
C THR A 382 56.41 38.41 17.42
N THR A 383 55.85 37.29 16.97
CA THR A 383 56.58 36.20 16.28
C THR A 383 55.74 35.43 15.25
N ALA A 384 54.43 35.70 15.16
CA ALA A 384 53.66 35.31 13.99
C ALA A 384 53.90 36.29 12.85
N GLN A 385 54.07 35.81 11.62
CA GLN A 385 54.12 36.62 10.41
C GLN A 385 53.48 35.92 9.22
N THR A 386 52.94 36.66 8.26
CA THR A 386 52.72 36.16 6.90
C THR A 386 54.02 36.18 6.12
N SER A 387 54.29 35.11 5.36
CA SER A 387 55.53 34.94 4.60
C SER A 387 55.25 34.40 3.20
N ASN A 388 55.98 34.88 2.19
CA ASN A 388 55.96 34.35 0.83
C ASN A 388 57.07 33.31 0.56
N LEU A 389 57.85 32.94 1.57
CA LEU A 389 58.97 32.01 1.42
C LEU A 389 58.49 30.56 1.58
N SER A 390 58.29 29.87 0.45
CA SER A 390 57.77 28.49 0.41
C SER A 390 56.42 28.34 1.12
N PRO A 391 55.34 28.98 0.63
CA PRO A 391 53.96 28.62 0.98
C PRO A 391 53.64 27.19 0.50
N HIS A 392 52.47 26.66 0.88
CA HIS A 392 51.96 25.38 0.38
C HIS A 392 51.24 25.58 -0.96
N SER A 393 50.37 26.57 -1.01
CA SER A 393 49.69 27.03 -2.23
C SER A 393 50.15 28.44 -2.60
N SER A 394 49.44 29.09 -3.52
CA SER A 394 49.45 30.53 -3.82
C SER A 394 50.74 31.35 -3.52
N ASN A 395 50.63 32.49 -2.82
CA ASN A 395 51.71 33.47 -2.65
C ASN A 395 52.18 33.63 -1.20
N TYR A 396 51.31 33.39 -0.21
CA TYR A 396 51.59 33.64 1.20
C TYR A 396 51.12 32.48 2.08
N LYS A 397 51.70 32.40 3.28
CA LYS A 397 51.34 31.48 4.36
C LYS A 397 51.46 32.15 5.72
N GLY A 398 51.02 31.50 6.78
CA GLY A 398 51.39 31.84 8.15
C GLY A 398 52.68 31.15 8.60
N THR A 399 53.49 31.85 9.37
CA THR A 399 54.73 31.37 10.01
C THR A 399 54.73 31.83 11.47
N GLN A 400 55.09 30.96 12.41
CA GLN A 400 55.37 31.32 13.81
C GLN A 400 56.84 31.06 14.12
N SER A 401 57.64 32.10 14.34
CA SER A 401 59.09 31.98 14.59
C SER A 401 59.66 33.18 15.37
N GLY A 402 60.58 32.93 16.32
CA GLY A 402 61.24 33.98 17.09
C GLY A 402 62.77 33.83 17.17
N ALA A 403 63.49 34.95 17.23
CA ALA A 403 64.97 34.98 17.35
C ALA A 403 65.50 34.55 18.74
N ALA A 404 64.61 34.44 19.72
CA ALA A 404 64.83 33.90 21.07
C ALA A 404 63.74 32.84 21.35
N PRO A 405 63.86 32.01 22.41
CA PRO A 405 62.78 31.10 22.80
C PRO A 405 61.47 31.86 23.02
N PHE A 406 60.37 31.32 22.48
CA PHE A 406 59.12 32.04 22.33
C PHE A 406 57.90 31.15 22.56
N GLU A 407 56.77 31.81 22.81
CA GLU A 407 55.46 31.19 22.91
C GLU A 407 54.43 32.13 22.26
N VAL A 408 53.72 31.63 21.25
CA VAL A 408 52.85 32.44 20.39
C VAL A 408 51.66 31.63 19.89
N ALA A 409 50.49 32.26 19.92
CA ALA A 409 49.24 31.81 19.35
C ALA A 409 48.78 32.75 18.24
N VAL A 410 48.22 32.18 17.17
CA VAL A 410 47.53 32.90 16.11
C VAL A 410 46.15 32.30 15.97
N SER A 411 45.10 33.11 16.05
CA SER A 411 43.73 32.61 16.05
C SER A 411 42.73 33.53 15.38
N GLN A 412 41.60 32.96 15.00
CA GLN A 412 40.43 33.69 14.52
C GLN A 412 39.21 33.23 15.31
N THR A 413 38.50 34.19 15.91
CA THR A 413 37.23 33.94 16.59
C THR A 413 36.09 34.03 15.58
N LEU A 414 35.58 32.88 15.18
CA LEU A 414 34.43 32.77 14.29
C LEU A 414 33.15 32.94 15.10
N THR A 415 32.26 33.82 14.65
CA THR A 415 30.96 34.09 15.30
C THR A 415 29.81 33.91 14.31
N ALA A 416 28.57 33.88 14.80
CA ALA A 416 27.36 33.59 14.01
C ALA A 416 27.44 32.26 13.23
N LEU A 417 28.18 31.28 13.76
CA LEU A 417 28.21 29.93 13.20
C LEU A 417 26.86 29.25 13.41
N ALA A 418 26.41 28.49 12.41
CA ALA A 418 25.28 27.58 12.61
C ALA A 418 25.71 26.47 13.58
N ASN A 419 24.87 26.10 14.55
CA ASN A 419 25.15 24.96 15.42
C ASN A 419 25.21 23.67 14.57
N GLY A 420 26.24 22.86 14.79
CA GLY A 420 26.54 21.73 13.91
C GLY A 420 27.94 21.16 14.13
N ASN A 421 28.29 20.15 13.33
CA ASN A 421 29.60 19.49 13.38
C ASN A 421 30.52 20.14 12.34
N TYR A 422 31.70 20.60 12.74
CA TYR A 422 32.68 21.24 11.86
C TYR A 422 33.97 20.44 11.77
N THR A 423 34.68 20.64 10.65
CA THR A 423 36.03 20.13 10.40
C THR A 423 36.95 21.32 10.21
N MET A 424 38.10 21.29 10.87
CA MET A 424 39.23 22.18 10.60
C MET A 424 40.33 21.41 9.86
N LYS A 425 40.93 22.01 8.84
CA LYS A 425 42.13 21.49 8.15
C LYS A 425 43.18 22.58 8.00
N ALA A 426 44.43 22.16 7.84
CA ALA A 426 45.52 23.01 7.39
C ALA A 426 46.63 22.15 6.78
N TRP A 427 47.41 22.72 5.88
CA TRP A 427 48.74 22.20 5.58
C TRP A 427 49.73 22.79 6.58
N VAL A 428 50.60 21.97 7.14
CA VAL A 428 51.61 22.39 8.13
C VAL A 428 52.99 21.80 7.81
N ARG A 429 54.05 22.48 8.24
CA ARG A 429 55.42 21.95 8.31
C ARG A 429 56.17 22.57 9.50
N SER A 430 57.18 21.90 10.03
CA SER A 430 57.87 22.28 11.28
C SER A 430 59.37 21.95 11.27
N SER A 431 60.17 22.77 11.96
CA SER A 431 61.62 22.84 11.78
C SER A 431 62.48 21.90 12.64
N GLY A 432 61.95 21.32 13.73
CA GLY A 432 62.69 20.40 14.62
C GLY A 432 62.79 20.84 16.09
N GLY A 433 62.56 22.12 16.40
CA GLY A 433 62.84 22.72 17.72
C GLY A 433 61.62 23.26 18.46
N GLN A 434 60.43 22.73 18.16
CA GLN A 434 59.22 22.95 18.93
C GLN A 434 59.30 22.18 20.27
N THR A 435 59.08 22.87 21.39
CA THR A 435 58.82 22.19 22.68
C THR A 435 57.46 21.49 22.63
N TRP A 436 56.49 22.16 22.00
CA TRP A 436 55.22 21.60 21.53
C TRP A 436 54.61 22.57 20.50
N ALA A 437 53.78 22.05 19.59
CA ALA A 437 53.00 22.83 18.65
C ALA A 437 51.65 22.17 18.42
N THR A 438 50.60 22.97 18.25
CA THR A 438 49.22 22.49 18.10
C THR A 438 48.44 23.35 17.11
N MET A 439 47.60 22.70 16.32
CA MET A 439 46.40 23.31 15.76
C MET A 439 45.26 23.09 16.76
N TYR A 440 44.34 24.04 16.94
CA TYR A 440 43.27 23.92 17.94
C TYR A 440 41.94 24.52 17.51
N ALA A 441 40.88 24.04 18.15
CA ALA A 441 39.52 24.59 18.11
C ALA A 441 38.94 24.60 19.54
N LYS A 442 38.56 25.78 20.04
CA LYS A 442 38.10 25.99 21.43
C LYS A 442 36.90 26.91 21.51
N GLY A 443 36.31 27.02 22.70
CA GLY A 443 35.23 27.97 22.99
C GLY A 443 33.89 27.69 22.29
N TYR A 444 33.76 26.58 21.57
CA TYR A 444 32.61 26.25 20.71
C TYR A 444 31.42 25.59 21.45
N GLY A 445 31.47 25.58 22.77
CA GLY A 445 30.46 24.98 23.66
C GLY A 445 30.71 23.50 24.00
N GLY A 446 31.79 22.90 23.48
CA GLY A 446 32.36 21.65 23.97
C GLY A 446 33.74 21.85 24.62
N SER A 447 34.37 20.77 25.06
CA SER A 447 35.76 20.76 25.54
C SER A 447 36.74 21.01 24.39
N ASP A 448 37.78 21.79 24.63
CA ASP A 448 38.79 22.16 23.63
C ASP A 448 39.37 20.93 22.89
N LEU A 449 39.47 21.04 21.57
CA LEU A 449 40.05 20.03 20.69
C LEU A 449 41.37 20.56 20.10
N SER A 450 42.36 19.69 20.00
CA SER A 450 43.64 20.01 19.40
C SER A 450 44.19 18.86 18.57
N TYR A 451 45.04 19.22 17.62
CA TYR A 451 45.90 18.30 16.87
C TYR A 451 47.36 18.68 17.16
N SER A 452 48.12 17.77 17.77
CA SER A 452 49.55 17.98 18.04
C SER A 452 50.35 17.92 16.74
N ILE A 453 50.95 19.04 16.36
CA ILE A 453 51.86 19.13 15.21
C ILE A 453 53.21 18.55 15.66
N ALA A 454 53.70 17.53 14.95
CA ALA A 454 54.97 16.90 15.28
C ALA A 454 56.13 17.91 15.21
N SER A 455 57.14 17.73 16.06
CA SER A 455 58.26 18.68 16.19
C SER A 455 59.14 18.78 14.94
N SER A 456 59.13 17.78 14.05
CA SER A 456 59.83 17.85 12.77
C SER A 456 58.96 17.29 11.65
N ILE A 457 58.54 18.16 10.74
CA ILE A 457 57.74 17.85 9.55
C ILE A 457 58.36 18.68 8.41
N PRO A 458 59.38 18.16 7.68
CA PRO A 458 60.13 18.98 6.72
C PRO A 458 59.34 19.31 5.44
N ASN A 459 58.37 18.48 5.08
CA ASN A 459 57.50 18.65 3.91
C ASN A 459 56.10 19.03 4.36
N TRP A 460 55.40 19.87 3.58
CA TRP A 460 54.00 20.19 3.83
C TRP A 460 53.15 18.94 4.00
N THR A 461 52.43 18.86 5.12
CA THR A 461 51.58 17.73 5.49
C THR A 461 50.21 18.25 5.91
N GLN A 462 49.12 17.71 5.35
CA GLN A 462 47.78 18.10 5.77
C GLN A 462 47.42 17.48 7.12
N VAL A 463 46.97 18.30 8.05
CA VAL A 463 46.46 17.93 9.38
C VAL A 463 45.01 18.37 9.52
N GLN A 464 44.25 17.71 10.39
CA GLN A 464 42.83 18.01 10.58
C GLN A 464 42.32 17.75 12.00
N ILE A 465 41.35 18.55 12.43
CA ILE A 465 40.52 18.31 13.60
C ILE A 465 39.10 18.05 13.10
N ASN A 466 38.55 16.89 13.45
CA ASN A 466 37.18 16.50 13.11
C ASN A 466 36.27 16.62 14.34
N ASN A 467 34.96 16.64 14.10
CA ASN A 467 33.93 16.59 15.13
C ASN A 467 33.90 17.80 16.09
N ILE A 468 34.18 18.99 15.57
CA ILE A 468 34.08 20.25 16.30
C ILE A 468 32.58 20.61 16.40
N LYS A 469 31.92 20.14 17.45
CA LYS A 469 30.47 20.27 17.66
C LYS A 469 30.10 21.65 18.21
N VAL A 470 30.01 22.65 17.34
CA VAL A 470 29.57 24.01 17.70
C VAL A 470 28.13 23.97 18.23
N THR A 471 27.94 24.40 19.48
CA THR A 471 26.62 24.45 20.16
C THR A 471 26.22 25.85 20.62
N ASN A 472 27.14 26.82 20.59
CA ASN A 472 26.96 28.19 21.09
C ASN A 472 27.22 29.27 20.03
N ASN A 473 27.09 28.91 18.74
CA ASN A 473 27.26 29.80 17.58
C ASN A 473 28.64 30.51 17.44
N THR A 474 29.67 30.06 18.16
CA THR A 474 31.04 30.59 18.08
C THR A 474 32.07 29.47 18.02
N CYS A 475 33.28 29.76 17.55
CA CYS A 475 34.45 28.89 17.71
C CYS A 475 35.72 29.73 17.53
N GLU A 476 36.68 29.64 18.44
CA GLU A 476 38.02 30.14 18.19
C GLU A 476 38.88 29.00 17.64
N VAL A 477 39.47 29.19 16.47
CA VAL A 477 40.42 28.26 15.87
C VAL A 477 41.77 28.91 15.67
N GLY A 478 42.85 28.13 15.74
CA GLY A 478 44.19 28.70 15.61
C GLY A 478 45.33 27.70 15.69
N PHE A 479 46.53 28.25 15.75
CA PHE A 479 47.79 27.55 15.95
C PHE A 479 48.49 28.13 17.18
N TYR A 480 49.01 27.26 18.03
CA TYR A 480 49.72 27.64 19.26
C TYR A 480 51.00 26.82 19.35
N GLN A 481 52.13 27.49 19.57
CA GLN A 481 53.46 26.88 19.66
C GLN A 481 54.25 27.47 20.84
N SER A 482 55.04 26.60 21.49
CA SER A 482 56.27 27.00 22.21
C SER A 482 57.49 26.48 21.45
N GLY A 483 58.47 27.35 21.16
CA GLY A 483 59.62 27.04 20.32
C GLY A 483 60.94 27.59 20.85
N LEU A 484 62.03 26.89 20.53
CA LEU A 484 63.38 27.41 20.68
C LEU A 484 63.68 28.50 19.63
N ALA A 485 64.71 29.30 19.87
CA ALA A 485 65.17 30.33 18.94
C ALA A 485 65.35 29.80 17.51
N ASN A 486 64.93 30.60 16.53
CA ASN A 486 64.98 30.37 15.08
C ASN A 486 64.26 29.10 14.58
N ASN A 487 63.39 28.50 15.39
CA ASN A 487 62.55 27.38 14.98
C ASN A 487 61.14 27.86 14.62
N PHE A 488 60.50 27.17 13.68
CA PHE A 488 59.20 27.57 13.14
C PHE A 488 58.22 26.42 12.99
N ILE A 489 56.93 26.72 13.11
CA ILE A 489 55.90 26.07 12.29
C ILE A 489 55.48 27.04 11.19
N ASP A 490 55.19 26.46 10.02
CA ASP A 490 54.49 27.12 8.94
C ASP A 490 53.12 26.44 8.78
N TYR A 491 52.10 27.22 8.45
CA TYR A 491 50.74 26.74 8.20
C TYR A 491 50.08 27.52 7.07
N ASP A 492 49.29 26.82 6.25
CA ASP A 492 48.72 27.36 5.02
C ASP A 492 47.46 26.58 4.60
N ASP A 493 46.66 27.14 3.67
CA ASP A 493 45.34 26.66 3.26
C ASP A 493 44.48 26.21 4.46
N VAL A 494 44.36 27.08 5.47
CA VAL A 494 43.61 26.78 6.68
C VAL A 494 42.12 26.85 6.37
N GLU A 495 41.44 25.72 6.50
CA GLU A 495 40.01 25.58 6.26
C GLU A 495 39.26 25.32 7.57
N PHE A 496 38.14 26.00 7.78
CA PHE A 496 37.14 25.63 8.78
C PHE A 496 35.76 25.64 8.13
N TYR A 497 35.11 24.48 8.04
CA TYR A 497 33.83 24.35 7.35
C TYR A 497 32.89 23.38 8.08
N LEU A 498 31.59 23.58 7.87
CA LEU A 498 30.56 22.70 8.41
C LEU A 498 30.71 21.33 7.75
N SER A 499 30.99 20.29 8.54
CA SER A 499 31.17 18.93 8.06
C SER A 499 29.86 18.44 7.41
N PRO A 500 29.91 17.79 6.25
CA PRO A 500 28.77 17.02 5.77
C PRO A 500 28.39 15.95 6.79
N ILE A 501 27.11 15.86 7.12
CA ILE A 501 26.54 14.72 7.84
C ILE A 501 26.65 13.52 6.90
N ALA A 502 27.62 12.64 7.20
CA ALA A 502 27.90 11.47 6.37
C ALA A 502 26.70 10.51 6.34
N ILE A 503 26.42 9.92 5.18
CA ILE A 503 25.50 8.79 5.08
C ILE A 503 26.20 7.59 5.74
N THR A 504 25.64 7.08 6.83
CA THR A 504 26.10 5.85 7.49
C THR A 504 25.36 4.61 6.98
N GLY A 505 24.13 4.78 6.48
CA GLY A 505 23.36 3.72 5.81
C GLY A 505 22.47 4.27 4.69
N PHE A 506 22.29 3.48 3.64
CA PHE A 506 21.40 3.77 2.52
C PHE A 506 20.67 2.49 2.12
N THR A 507 19.36 2.50 2.19
CA THR A 507 18.49 1.36 1.84
C THR A 507 17.28 1.82 1.06
N PHE A 508 16.49 0.88 0.55
CA PHE A 508 15.14 1.15 0.08
C PHE A 508 14.11 0.70 1.11
N SER A 509 12.93 1.32 1.09
CA SER A 509 11.78 0.90 1.91
C SER A 509 11.32 -0.54 1.62
N GLN A 510 11.61 -1.06 0.42
CA GLN A 510 11.21 -2.40 -0.04
C GLN A 510 12.33 -3.05 -0.88
N GLY A 511 12.68 -4.31 -0.56
CA GLY A 511 13.71 -5.07 -1.28
C GLY A 511 13.25 -5.73 -2.59
N SER A 512 11.93 -5.81 -2.82
CA SER A 512 11.35 -6.29 -4.07
C SER A 512 9.96 -5.70 -4.31
N MET A 513 9.50 -5.76 -5.56
CA MET A 513 8.17 -5.32 -5.99
C MET A 513 7.74 -6.00 -7.30
N THR A 514 6.43 -6.19 -7.48
CA THR A 514 5.83 -6.75 -8.71
C THR A 514 5.02 -5.67 -9.43
N MET A 515 5.11 -5.62 -10.76
CA MET A 515 4.50 -4.58 -11.60
C MET A 515 3.87 -5.15 -12.88
N PRO A 516 2.64 -4.75 -13.26
CA PRO A 516 2.13 -4.97 -14.61
C PRO A 516 2.95 -4.23 -15.67
N ILE A 517 3.08 -4.79 -16.88
CA ILE A 517 3.63 -4.09 -18.05
C ILE A 517 2.89 -2.76 -18.27
N GLY A 518 3.63 -1.68 -18.54
CA GLY A 518 3.09 -0.33 -18.78
C GLY A 518 2.79 0.49 -17.52
N SER A 519 2.96 -0.07 -16.32
CA SER A 519 2.76 0.64 -15.05
C SER A 519 4.03 1.36 -14.56
N SER A 520 3.86 2.36 -13.68
CA SER A 520 4.95 3.11 -13.04
C SER A 520 4.82 3.14 -11.52
N ARG A 521 5.95 3.10 -10.78
CA ARG A 521 6.01 3.19 -9.32
C ARG A 521 7.32 3.86 -8.85
N VAL A 522 7.30 4.56 -7.73
CA VAL A 522 8.52 5.13 -7.10
C VAL A 522 9.17 4.11 -6.17
N ILE A 523 10.51 4.07 -6.14
CA ILE A 523 11.27 3.41 -5.07
C ILE A 523 11.67 4.46 -4.03
N ASN A 524 11.21 4.30 -2.79
CA ASN A 524 11.53 5.21 -1.71
C ASN A 524 12.88 4.87 -1.07
N THR A 525 13.75 5.88 -0.99
CA THR A 525 15.10 5.81 -0.43
C THR A 525 15.09 6.15 1.06
N VAL A 526 15.83 5.38 1.86
CA VAL A 526 16.01 5.62 3.29
C VAL A 526 17.48 5.89 3.56
N PHE A 527 17.77 7.07 4.13
CA PHE A 527 19.11 7.46 4.56
C PHE A 527 19.23 7.37 6.08
N SER A 528 20.35 6.85 6.55
CA SER A 528 20.77 6.92 7.96
C SER A 528 22.04 7.76 8.05
N PRO A 529 22.10 8.78 8.93
CA PRO A 529 20.94 9.45 9.53
C PRO A 529 20.06 10.12 8.46
N ASN A 530 18.80 10.37 8.77
CA ASN A 530 17.81 10.92 7.82
C ASN A 530 18.10 12.37 7.38
N ASN A 531 19.03 13.06 8.03
CA ASN A 531 19.49 14.41 7.71
C ASN A 531 20.89 14.43 7.06
N ALA A 532 21.37 13.31 6.51
CA ALA A 532 22.64 13.24 5.80
C ALA A 532 22.74 14.31 4.69
N SER A 533 23.92 14.91 4.53
CA SER A 533 24.07 16.20 3.84
C SER A 533 24.08 16.15 2.31
N ASN A 534 24.11 14.97 1.70
CA ASN A 534 24.12 14.80 0.25
C ASN A 534 23.26 13.60 -0.16
N GLN A 535 21.94 13.77 -0.15
CA GLN A 535 20.98 12.69 -0.45
C GLN A 535 20.72 12.50 -1.95
N GLY A 536 21.63 12.96 -2.81
CA GLY A 536 21.58 12.67 -4.24
C GLY A 536 21.72 11.16 -4.49
N VAL A 537 20.85 10.61 -5.35
CA VAL A 537 20.88 9.20 -5.76
C VAL A 537 20.96 9.11 -7.27
N THR A 538 21.94 8.37 -7.77
CA THR A 538 21.99 7.94 -9.16
C THR A 538 21.30 6.57 -9.29
N TRP A 539 20.58 6.37 -10.38
CA TRP A 539 19.70 5.21 -10.56
C TRP A 539 20.10 4.41 -11.79
N THR A 540 20.08 3.08 -11.67
CA THR A 540 20.31 2.16 -12.78
C THR A 540 19.32 1.00 -12.71
N SER A 541 19.04 0.39 -13.87
CA SER A 541 18.31 -0.87 -13.99
C SER A 541 19.24 -1.90 -14.60
N SER A 542 19.32 -3.11 -14.04
CA SER A 542 20.13 -4.20 -14.59
C SER A 542 19.61 -4.70 -15.94
N ASN A 543 18.33 -4.42 -16.25
CA ASN A 543 17.70 -4.73 -17.52
C ASN A 543 16.59 -3.70 -17.83
N THR A 544 16.93 -2.68 -18.63
CA THR A 544 16.03 -1.60 -19.05
C THR A 544 14.92 -2.06 -20.00
N ALA A 545 15.07 -3.21 -20.68
CA ALA A 545 14.01 -3.79 -21.49
C ALA A 545 12.87 -4.40 -20.63
N VAL A 546 13.16 -4.76 -19.37
CA VAL A 546 12.15 -5.23 -18.40
C VAL A 546 11.55 -4.05 -17.64
N ALA A 547 12.37 -3.19 -17.02
CA ALA A 547 11.92 -1.93 -16.44
C ALA A 547 12.99 -0.84 -16.49
N THR A 548 12.60 0.40 -16.76
CA THR A 548 13.46 1.58 -16.69
C THR A 548 13.33 2.27 -15.33
N VAL A 549 14.28 3.12 -14.96
CA VAL A 549 14.19 3.99 -13.78
C VAL A 549 14.68 5.40 -14.12
N SER A 550 13.97 6.42 -13.65
CA SER A 550 14.34 7.84 -13.83
C SER A 550 15.35 8.31 -12.79
N ASN A 551 15.94 9.49 -13.02
CA ASN A 551 16.76 10.19 -12.03
C ASN A 551 16.01 10.55 -10.72
N LEU A 552 14.68 10.46 -10.70
CA LEU A 552 13.83 10.68 -9.52
C LEU A 552 13.44 9.38 -8.80
N GLY A 553 13.93 8.21 -9.24
CA GLY A 553 13.56 6.90 -8.67
C GLY A 553 12.19 6.37 -9.11
N ILE A 554 11.59 6.95 -10.16
CA ILE A 554 10.36 6.42 -10.78
C ILE A 554 10.76 5.27 -11.70
N VAL A 555 10.33 4.06 -11.36
CA VAL A 555 10.45 2.84 -12.17
C VAL A 555 9.26 2.73 -13.12
N ASN A 556 9.51 2.43 -14.40
CA ASN A 556 8.46 2.14 -15.39
C ASN A 556 8.64 0.72 -15.93
N ALA A 557 7.59 -0.10 -15.86
CA ALA A 557 7.57 -1.47 -16.34
C ALA A 557 7.40 -1.52 -17.87
N VAL A 558 8.36 -2.13 -18.57
CA VAL A 558 8.47 -2.11 -20.04
C VAL A 558 8.06 -3.45 -20.67
N SER A 559 8.53 -4.58 -20.15
CA SER A 559 8.15 -5.92 -20.65
C SER A 559 8.29 -6.99 -19.56
N ALA A 560 7.66 -8.15 -19.74
CA ALA A 560 7.70 -9.22 -18.74
C ALA A 560 9.11 -9.75 -18.49
N GLY A 561 9.47 -9.91 -17.22
CA GLY A 561 10.77 -10.40 -16.77
C GLY A 561 11.07 -10.01 -15.33
N SER A 562 12.34 -10.07 -14.96
CA SER A 562 12.84 -9.54 -13.69
C SER A 562 14.05 -8.64 -13.95
N THR A 563 14.14 -7.53 -13.22
CA THR A 563 15.28 -6.62 -13.23
C THR A 563 15.57 -6.14 -11.82
N ILE A 564 16.83 -5.80 -11.53
CA ILE A 564 17.22 -5.16 -10.28
C ILE A 564 17.36 -3.67 -10.57
N ILE A 565 16.63 -2.85 -9.82
CA ILE A 565 16.86 -1.41 -9.78
C ILE A 565 17.85 -1.13 -8.66
N THR A 566 18.94 -0.44 -8.99
CA THR A 566 19.99 -0.05 -8.05
C THR A 566 20.00 1.47 -7.92
N GLY A 567 19.91 1.95 -6.69
CA GLY A 567 20.22 3.31 -6.32
C GLY A 567 21.64 3.36 -5.78
N THR A 568 22.37 4.42 -6.10
CA THR A 568 23.70 4.71 -5.55
C THR A 568 23.68 6.12 -5.00
N ALA A 569 23.80 6.25 -3.68
CA ALA A 569 23.93 7.51 -2.99
C ALA A 569 25.24 8.23 -3.38
N SER A 570 25.30 9.55 -3.14
CA SER A 570 26.43 10.40 -3.53
C SER A 570 27.79 9.96 -2.96
N ASP A 571 27.80 9.22 -1.85
CA ASP A 571 29.00 8.71 -1.18
C ASP A 571 29.36 7.27 -1.60
N GLY A 572 28.71 6.74 -2.63
CA GLY A 572 28.95 5.43 -3.21
C GLY A 572 28.18 4.28 -2.54
N LYS A 573 27.40 4.52 -1.48
CA LYS A 573 26.56 3.46 -0.88
C LYS A 573 25.41 3.08 -1.81
N THR A 574 25.12 1.79 -1.92
CA THR A 574 24.11 1.25 -2.85
C THR A 574 22.95 0.57 -2.14
N ALA A 575 21.77 0.66 -2.73
CA ALA A 575 20.57 -0.09 -2.34
C ALA A 575 19.93 -0.71 -3.58
N THR A 576 19.27 -1.87 -3.44
CA THR A 576 18.71 -2.63 -4.56
C THR A 576 17.25 -3.04 -4.31
N CYS A 577 16.45 -3.01 -5.37
CA CYS A 577 15.07 -3.51 -5.38
C CYS A 577 14.90 -4.49 -6.55
N THR A 578 14.44 -5.71 -6.28
CA THR A 578 14.10 -6.67 -7.34
C THR A 578 12.70 -6.38 -7.89
N VAL A 579 12.62 -5.94 -9.14
CA VAL A 579 11.37 -5.62 -9.84
C VAL A 579 10.99 -6.78 -10.76
N SER A 580 9.93 -7.51 -10.41
CA SER A 580 9.31 -8.48 -11.31
C SER A 580 8.23 -7.79 -12.15
N VAL A 581 8.50 -7.59 -13.43
CA VAL A 581 7.47 -7.12 -14.37
C VAL A 581 6.76 -8.34 -14.93
N GLN A 582 5.44 -8.35 -14.89
CA GLN A 582 4.65 -9.48 -15.36
C GLN A 582 3.60 -9.01 -16.36
N ASN A 583 3.27 -9.86 -17.32
CA ASN A 583 2.15 -9.64 -18.23
C ASN A 583 0.81 -9.94 -17.53
N LEU A 584 0.60 -9.28 -16.38
CA LEU A 584 -0.63 -9.29 -15.61
C LEU A 584 -1.54 -8.18 -16.12
N VAL A 585 -2.09 -8.43 -17.31
CA VAL A 585 -3.37 -7.84 -17.71
C VAL A 585 -4.44 -8.91 -17.52
N ASN A 586 -5.56 -8.54 -16.90
CA ASN A 586 -6.76 -9.38 -16.72
C ASN A 586 -7.45 -9.58 -18.08
N VAL A 587 -6.76 -10.21 -19.02
CA VAL A 587 -7.24 -10.48 -20.37
C VAL A 587 -7.89 -11.85 -20.38
N ASN A 588 -9.20 -11.84 -20.61
CA ASN A 588 -10.00 -13.00 -20.96
C ASN A 588 -9.31 -13.82 -22.07
N LYS A 589 -9.14 -15.12 -21.83
CA LYS A 589 -8.46 -16.07 -22.73
C LYS A 589 -9.41 -16.76 -23.69
N LEU A 590 -10.71 -16.49 -23.59
CA LEU A 590 -11.72 -17.08 -24.46
C LEU A 590 -11.83 -16.36 -25.79
N VAL A 591 -11.98 -17.13 -26.87
CA VAL A 591 -12.48 -16.61 -28.14
C VAL A 591 -13.99 -16.47 -28.01
N ASN A 592 -14.50 -15.26 -28.30
CA ASN A 592 -15.94 -14.97 -28.40
C ASN A 592 -16.74 -15.32 -27.12
N GLY A 593 -16.27 -14.84 -25.97
CA GLY A 593 -16.90 -15.11 -24.67
C GLY A 593 -18.30 -14.51 -24.50
N ASN A 594 -18.62 -13.43 -25.22
CA ASN A 594 -19.92 -12.78 -25.23
C ASN A 594 -20.70 -12.99 -26.55
N PHE A 595 -20.32 -14.00 -27.33
CA PHE A 595 -20.99 -14.47 -28.55
C PHE A 595 -21.18 -13.48 -29.74
N ASP A 596 -20.89 -12.19 -29.57
CA ASP A 596 -21.16 -11.16 -30.58
C ASP A 596 -20.35 -11.29 -31.88
N ALA A 597 -19.23 -12.00 -31.87
CA ALA A 597 -18.46 -12.27 -33.08
C ALA A 597 -19.23 -13.15 -34.08
N ASN A 598 -20.36 -13.72 -33.70
CA ASN A 598 -21.23 -14.46 -34.62
C ASN A 598 -22.06 -13.55 -35.55
N THR A 599 -22.32 -12.28 -35.18
CA THR A 599 -23.06 -11.26 -35.95
C THR A 599 -24.51 -11.58 -36.37
N THR A 600 -24.88 -12.86 -36.37
CA THR A 600 -26.18 -13.47 -36.70
C THR A 600 -26.35 -14.74 -35.84
N ALA A 601 -27.60 -15.15 -35.58
CA ALA A 601 -27.89 -16.35 -34.80
C ALA A 601 -27.44 -17.63 -35.54
N THR A 602 -26.68 -18.50 -34.87
CA THR A 602 -26.13 -19.75 -35.42
C THR A 602 -25.96 -20.85 -34.37
N GLN A 603 -26.07 -22.12 -34.78
CA GLN A 603 -25.92 -23.31 -33.93
C GLN A 603 -24.47 -23.61 -33.54
N THR A 604 -23.47 -23.13 -34.28
CA THR A 604 -22.06 -23.30 -33.91
C THR A 604 -21.44 -21.93 -33.64
N PRO A 605 -21.32 -21.51 -32.36
CA PRO A 605 -20.74 -20.21 -32.02
C PRO A 605 -19.27 -20.14 -32.42
N THR A 606 -18.79 -18.96 -32.83
CA THR A 606 -17.41 -18.80 -33.32
C THR A 606 -16.43 -19.13 -32.21
N GLY A 607 -15.57 -20.14 -32.42
CA GLY A 607 -14.60 -20.60 -31.42
C GLY A 607 -15.12 -21.61 -30.39
N TRP A 608 -16.37 -22.06 -30.49
CA TRP A 608 -16.96 -23.05 -29.57
C TRP A 608 -17.31 -24.35 -30.31
N THR A 609 -17.23 -25.48 -29.59
CA THR A 609 -17.57 -26.82 -30.07
C THR A 609 -18.84 -27.31 -29.38
N GLU A 610 -19.74 -27.95 -30.12
CA GLU A 610 -20.97 -28.58 -29.60
C GLU A 610 -20.87 -30.11 -29.65
N TYR A 611 -21.46 -30.81 -28.67
CA TYR A 611 -21.54 -32.27 -28.62
C TYR A 611 -22.82 -32.74 -27.90
N GLY A 612 -23.63 -33.61 -28.53
CA GLY A 612 -24.82 -34.17 -27.90
C GLY A 612 -25.59 -35.17 -28.81
N PRO A 613 -26.09 -36.31 -28.30
CA PRO A 613 -26.80 -37.31 -29.09
C PRO A 613 -28.32 -37.02 -29.18
N GLY A 614 -28.71 -36.07 -30.04
CA GLY A 614 -30.08 -35.98 -30.57
C GLY A 614 -30.89 -34.71 -30.21
N ILE A 615 -31.43 -34.08 -31.25
CA ILE A 615 -32.54 -33.09 -31.28
C ILE A 615 -32.57 -32.01 -30.17
N ALA A 616 -31.40 -31.55 -29.72
CA ALA A 616 -31.26 -30.22 -29.13
C ALA A 616 -30.29 -29.39 -29.93
N ASN A 617 -30.59 -28.09 -29.95
CA ASN A 617 -29.81 -27.10 -30.66
C ASN A 617 -29.24 -26.17 -29.60
N ALA A 618 -27.95 -26.30 -29.28
CA ALA A 618 -27.27 -25.16 -28.70
C ALA A 618 -27.05 -24.12 -29.82
N GLN A 619 -27.32 -22.86 -29.55
CA GLN A 619 -27.17 -21.80 -30.55
C GLN A 619 -26.94 -20.43 -29.93
N THR A 620 -26.46 -19.50 -30.75
CA THR A 620 -26.41 -18.07 -30.42
C THR A 620 -27.75 -17.41 -30.75
N SER A 621 -28.21 -16.49 -29.89
CA SER A 621 -29.51 -15.83 -30.03
C SER A 621 -29.43 -14.37 -29.59
N ALA A 622 -30.08 -13.47 -30.34
CA ALA A 622 -30.14 -12.03 -30.02
C ALA A 622 -31.30 -11.63 -29.10
N ASP A 623 -32.09 -12.60 -28.61
CA ASP A 623 -33.22 -12.33 -27.72
C ASP A 623 -32.75 -12.21 -26.26
N ALA A 624 -32.90 -11.02 -25.68
CA ALA A 624 -32.51 -10.69 -24.30
C ALA A 624 -31.11 -11.22 -23.87
N PRO A 625 -30.02 -10.93 -24.63
CA PRO A 625 -28.64 -11.20 -24.22
C PRO A 625 -28.28 -10.41 -22.95
N HIS A 626 -27.14 -10.74 -22.33
CA HIS A 626 -26.59 -9.95 -21.24
C HIS A 626 -25.81 -8.75 -21.79
N SER A 627 -24.86 -8.95 -22.72
CA SER A 627 -24.06 -7.86 -23.29
C SER A 627 -23.22 -8.25 -24.53
N PRO A 628 -23.15 -7.39 -25.56
CA PRO A 628 -24.29 -6.73 -26.20
C PRO A 628 -24.47 -7.21 -27.65
N ASN A 629 -25.40 -8.14 -27.87
CA ASN A 629 -26.22 -8.41 -29.08
C ASN A 629 -26.54 -9.92 -29.19
N TYR A 630 -25.70 -10.81 -28.68
CA TYR A 630 -25.90 -12.26 -28.72
C TYR A 630 -25.58 -12.94 -27.38
N LYS A 631 -26.28 -14.05 -27.11
CA LYS A 631 -26.00 -14.98 -26.00
C LYS A 631 -25.93 -16.41 -26.53
N GLY A 632 -25.31 -17.34 -25.80
CA GLY A 632 -25.56 -18.77 -25.95
C GLY A 632 -26.88 -19.21 -25.32
N ILE A 633 -27.56 -20.17 -25.94
CA ILE A 633 -28.75 -20.86 -25.42
C ILE A 633 -28.68 -22.36 -25.76
N GLN A 634 -29.00 -23.22 -24.79
CA GLN A 634 -29.27 -24.65 -24.97
C GLN A 634 -30.75 -24.89 -24.68
N TRP A 635 -31.56 -25.29 -25.66
CA TRP A 635 -32.99 -25.58 -25.49
C TRP A 635 -33.50 -26.67 -26.46
N GLY A 636 -34.56 -27.35 -26.07
CA GLY A 636 -35.25 -28.37 -26.87
C GLY A 636 -36.71 -28.55 -26.43
N ASN A 637 -37.58 -28.89 -27.38
CA ASN A 637 -39.01 -29.13 -27.15
C ASN A 637 -39.34 -30.59 -26.75
N THR A 638 -38.34 -31.47 -26.75
CA THR A 638 -38.33 -32.81 -26.14
C THR A 638 -37.24 -32.88 -25.07
N GLU A 639 -37.08 -34.02 -24.41
CA GLU A 639 -35.89 -34.31 -23.61
C GLU A 639 -34.63 -34.36 -24.50
N PHE A 640 -33.47 -33.93 -23.98
CA PHE A 640 -32.23 -33.77 -24.71
C PHE A 640 -30.97 -33.74 -23.83
N GLU A 641 -29.81 -33.95 -24.45
CA GLU A 641 -28.47 -33.83 -23.86
C GLU A 641 -27.53 -33.07 -24.80
N VAL A 642 -26.80 -32.07 -24.29
CA VAL A 642 -25.88 -31.23 -25.07
C VAL A 642 -24.75 -30.65 -24.22
N SER A 643 -23.56 -30.48 -24.80
CA SER A 643 -22.43 -29.74 -24.26
C SER A 643 -21.93 -28.70 -25.27
N VAL A 644 -21.56 -27.50 -24.80
CA VAL A 644 -20.88 -26.46 -25.59
C VAL A 644 -19.64 -26.00 -24.85
N PHE A 645 -18.47 -26.11 -25.49
CA PHE A 645 -17.18 -25.92 -24.83
C PHE A 645 -16.08 -25.35 -25.74
N GLN A 646 -15.03 -24.82 -25.12
CA GLN A 646 -13.81 -24.37 -25.76
C GLN A 646 -12.61 -25.07 -25.10
N SER A 647 -11.74 -25.66 -25.91
CA SER A 647 -10.50 -26.31 -25.45
C SER A 647 -9.32 -25.35 -25.63
N LEU A 648 -8.73 -24.90 -24.53
CA LEU A 648 -7.57 -24.02 -24.49
C LEU A 648 -6.29 -24.84 -24.32
N SER A 649 -5.27 -24.55 -25.14
CA SER A 649 -3.96 -25.20 -25.08
C SER A 649 -2.83 -24.18 -25.15
N GLY A 650 -1.69 -24.49 -24.51
CA GLY A 650 -0.56 -23.57 -24.41
C GLY A 650 -0.76 -22.40 -23.43
N ILE A 651 -1.77 -22.49 -22.55
CA ILE A 651 -2.00 -21.47 -21.51
C ILE A 651 -0.95 -21.59 -20.39
N VAL A 652 -0.66 -20.49 -19.70
CA VAL A 652 0.37 -20.43 -18.64
C VAL A 652 -0.09 -21.26 -17.42
N ASN A 653 0.79 -22.02 -16.78
CA ASN A 653 0.44 -22.70 -15.53
C ASN A 653 0.24 -21.69 -14.40
N GLY A 654 -0.88 -21.80 -13.69
CA GLY A 654 -1.38 -20.72 -12.84
C GLY A 654 -2.73 -21.04 -12.24
N ASN A 655 -3.12 -20.22 -11.28
CA ASN A 655 -4.49 -20.19 -10.78
C ASN A 655 -5.34 -19.33 -11.73
N TYR A 656 -6.44 -19.87 -12.22
CA TYR A 656 -7.40 -19.17 -13.08
C TYR A 656 -8.76 -19.06 -12.40
N THR A 657 -9.56 -18.10 -12.86
CA THR A 657 -10.99 -18.01 -12.59
C THR A 657 -11.74 -18.04 -13.92
N MET A 658 -12.79 -18.85 -13.98
CA MET A 658 -13.81 -18.79 -15.03
C MET A 658 -15.05 -18.09 -14.47
N LYS A 659 -15.62 -17.15 -15.23
CA LYS A 659 -16.91 -16.51 -14.97
C LYS A 659 -17.83 -16.67 -16.17
N ALA A 660 -19.14 -16.61 -15.94
CA ALA A 660 -20.13 -16.41 -16.99
C ALA A 660 -21.42 -15.86 -16.39
N TRP A 661 -22.14 -15.04 -17.16
CA TRP A 661 -23.54 -14.76 -16.87
C TRP A 661 -24.38 -15.91 -17.39
N VAL A 662 -25.31 -16.43 -16.58
CA VAL A 662 -26.18 -17.56 -16.94
C VAL A 662 -27.64 -17.32 -16.55
N ARG A 663 -28.54 -18.05 -17.22
CA ARG A 663 -29.95 -18.22 -16.82
C ARG A 663 -30.35 -19.67 -17.07
N SER A 664 -31.27 -20.23 -16.27
CA SER A 664 -31.68 -21.62 -16.39
C SER A 664 -33.15 -21.81 -16.07
N SER A 665 -33.83 -22.66 -16.83
CA SER A 665 -35.22 -23.05 -16.59
C SER A 665 -35.43 -23.77 -15.25
N GLY A 666 -34.40 -24.48 -14.77
CA GLY A 666 -34.46 -25.30 -13.57
C GLY A 666 -35.20 -26.63 -13.74
N GLY A 667 -34.83 -27.61 -12.92
CA GLY A 667 -35.39 -28.96 -12.96
C GLY A 667 -34.90 -29.77 -14.17
N GLN A 668 -33.71 -29.46 -14.69
CA GLN A 668 -32.93 -30.36 -15.52
C GLN A 668 -32.41 -31.54 -14.68
N SER A 669 -32.25 -32.72 -15.29
CA SER A 669 -31.54 -33.84 -14.63
C SER A 669 -30.08 -33.47 -14.32
N THR A 670 -29.41 -32.79 -15.24
CA THR A 670 -28.10 -32.18 -15.03
C THR A 670 -27.98 -30.91 -15.85
N ALA A 671 -27.39 -29.87 -15.28
CA ALA A 671 -26.89 -28.72 -16.02
C ALA A 671 -25.72 -28.15 -15.21
N VAL A 672 -24.60 -27.84 -15.86
CA VAL A 672 -23.38 -27.35 -15.21
C VAL A 672 -22.63 -26.38 -16.12
N MET A 673 -21.95 -25.41 -15.52
CA MET A 673 -20.73 -24.82 -16.11
C MET A 673 -19.55 -25.65 -15.60
N TYR A 674 -18.55 -25.95 -16.43
CA TYR A 674 -17.43 -26.80 -16.04
C TYR A 674 -16.07 -26.28 -16.50
N ALA A 675 -15.04 -26.69 -15.77
CA ALA A 675 -13.64 -26.66 -16.17
C ALA A 675 -13.01 -28.05 -15.92
N LYS A 676 -12.34 -28.62 -16.92
CA LYS A 676 -11.70 -29.95 -16.84
C LYS A 676 -10.42 -29.99 -17.68
N ASN A 677 -9.73 -31.13 -17.68
CA ASN A 677 -8.51 -31.37 -18.46
C ASN A 677 -7.34 -30.39 -18.17
N TYR A 678 -7.35 -29.74 -17.00
CA TYR A 678 -6.36 -28.72 -16.59
C TYR A 678 -5.24 -29.24 -15.66
N GLY A 679 -5.17 -30.57 -15.47
CA GLY A 679 -4.20 -31.25 -14.61
C GLY A 679 -4.71 -31.62 -13.22
N ALA A 680 -6.02 -31.49 -12.99
CA ALA A 680 -6.76 -32.13 -11.90
C ALA A 680 -8.12 -32.65 -12.42
N GLY A 681 -8.91 -33.28 -11.56
CA GLY A 681 -10.28 -33.70 -11.88
C GLY A 681 -11.20 -32.53 -12.24
N PRO A 682 -12.34 -32.77 -12.92
CA PRO A 682 -13.26 -31.71 -13.33
C PRO A 682 -13.80 -30.93 -12.11
N ILE A 683 -13.91 -29.62 -12.25
CA ILE A 683 -14.72 -28.77 -11.36
C ILE A 683 -15.96 -28.34 -12.13
N GLU A 684 -17.11 -28.55 -11.50
CA GLU A 684 -18.43 -28.24 -12.04
C GLU A 684 -19.16 -27.27 -11.11
N TYR A 685 -19.81 -26.27 -11.68
CA TYR A 685 -20.74 -25.39 -11.02
C TYR A 685 -22.16 -25.76 -11.47
N PRO A 686 -23.06 -26.23 -10.58
CA PRO A 686 -24.39 -26.71 -10.96
C PRO A 686 -25.34 -25.57 -11.35
N LEU A 687 -26.07 -25.78 -12.44
CA LEU A 687 -27.03 -24.87 -13.09
C LEU A 687 -28.40 -25.52 -13.35
N ASN A 688 -28.67 -26.69 -12.74
CA ASN A 688 -29.93 -27.43 -12.86
C ASN A 688 -31.06 -26.88 -11.97
N THR A 689 -30.80 -25.83 -11.20
CA THR A 689 -31.80 -25.03 -10.49
C THR A 689 -32.31 -23.89 -11.38
N SER A 690 -33.47 -23.33 -11.06
CA SER A 690 -34.05 -22.24 -11.84
C SER A 690 -33.32 -20.93 -11.55
N ILE A 691 -32.75 -20.32 -12.60
CA ILE A 691 -32.02 -19.05 -12.57
C ILE A 691 -32.76 -18.13 -13.55
N ALA A 692 -33.77 -17.42 -13.04
CA ALA A 692 -34.75 -16.69 -13.88
C ALA A 692 -34.21 -15.39 -14.51
N THR A 693 -33.17 -14.79 -13.91
CA THR A 693 -32.51 -13.56 -14.35
C THR A 693 -31.03 -13.82 -14.57
N TRP A 694 -30.41 -13.09 -15.51
CA TRP A 694 -28.96 -13.19 -15.74
C TRP A 694 -28.21 -13.08 -14.42
N THR A 695 -27.38 -14.07 -14.12
CA THR A 695 -26.65 -14.18 -12.85
C THR A 695 -25.21 -14.61 -13.15
N GLU A 696 -24.24 -13.86 -12.66
CA GLU A 696 -22.83 -14.20 -12.80
C GLU A 696 -22.46 -15.39 -11.89
N VAL A 697 -22.12 -16.51 -12.50
CA VAL A 697 -21.58 -17.70 -11.83
C VAL A 697 -20.08 -17.80 -12.12
N GLN A 698 -19.32 -18.42 -11.20
CA GLN A 698 -17.88 -18.55 -11.40
C GLN A 698 -17.29 -19.81 -10.77
N ILE A 699 -16.27 -20.34 -11.44
CA ILE A 699 -15.38 -21.37 -10.91
C ILE A 699 -14.06 -20.70 -10.56
N ASN A 700 -13.77 -20.61 -9.27
CA ASN A 700 -12.50 -20.12 -8.74
C ASN A 700 -11.46 -21.23 -8.66
N ASN A 701 -10.20 -20.82 -8.58
CA ASN A 701 -9.06 -21.68 -8.25
C ASN A 701 -8.87 -22.86 -9.21
N ILE A 702 -9.07 -22.61 -10.51
CA ILE A 702 -8.73 -23.54 -11.58
C ILE A 702 -7.20 -23.53 -11.69
N LEU A 703 -6.55 -24.36 -10.89
CA LEU A 703 -5.08 -24.48 -10.86
C LEU A 703 -4.61 -25.29 -12.06
N VAL A 704 -4.37 -24.59 -13.18
CA VAL A 704 -3.82 -25.17 -14.41
C VAL A 704 -2.37 -25.60 -14.17
N THR A 705 -2.09 -26.90 -14.28
CA THR A 705 -0.74 -27.48 -14.08
C THR A 705 -0.17 -28.15 -15.34
N ASN A 706 -1.00 -28.38 -16.37
CA ASN A 706 -0.63 -29.08 -17.60
C ASN A 706 -0.69 -28.20 -18.88
N ASN A 707 -0.70 -26.88 -18.72
CA ASN A 707 -0.79 -25.89 -19.80
C ASN A 707 -2.05 -26.00 -20.70
N SER A 708 -3.12 -26.61 -20.20
CA SER A 708 -4.37 -26.87 -20.92
C SER A 708 -5.57 -26.57 -20.02
N CYS A 709 -6.75 -26.33 -20.60
CA CYS A 709 -8.04 -26.33 -19.90
C CYS A 709 -9.17 -26.48 -20.92
N GLU A 710 -10.14 -27.37 -20.67
CA GLU A 710 -11.41 -27.37 -21.40
C GLU A 710 -12.49 -26.81 -20.48
N LEU A 711 -13.26 -25.85 -20.98
CA LEU A 711 -14.32 -25.19 -20.23
C LEU A 711 -15.57 -25.00 -21.07
N GLY A 712 -16.74 -25.07 -20.44
CA GLY A 712 -18.01 -25.04 -21.17
C GLY A 712 -19.24 -25.24 -20.30
N PHE A 713 -20.36 -25.49 -20.97
CA PHE A 713 -21.68 -25.70 -20.38
C PHE A 713 -22.26 -27.01 -20.88
N TYR A 714 -22.68 -27.87 -19.96
CA TYR A 714 -23.33 -29.14 -20.27
C TYR A 714 -24.73 -29.16 -19.66
N GLN A 715 -25.71 -29.69 -20.39
CA GLN A 715 -27.06 -29.93 -19.93
C GLN A 715 -27.58 -31.29 -20.41
N TYR A 716 -28.10 -32.10 -19.47
CA TYR A 716 -29.05 -33.17 -19.71
C TYR A 716 -30.42 -32.76 -19.12
N SER A 717 -31.39 -32.50 -19.99
CA SER A 717 -32.63 -31.83 -19.59
C SER A 717 -33.57 -32.68 -18.75
N GLY A 718 -33.59 -34.01 -18.89
CA GLY A 718 -34.53 -34.89 -18.19
C GLY A 718 -36.02 -34.72 -18.56
N ALA A 719 -36.34 -33.73 -19.39
CA ALA A 719 -37.69 -33.29 -19.72
C ALA A 719 -37.69 -32.30 -20.90
N ALA A 720 -38.86 -32.14 -21.52
CA ALA A 720 -39.12 -31.14 -22.55
C ALA A 720 -39.06 -29.69 -22.05
N ASN A 721 -38.76 -28.76 -22.96
CA ASN A 721 -38.81 -27.30 -22.78
C ASN A 721 -37.87 -26.71 -21.72
N LYS A 722 -36.85 -27.47 -21.30
CA LYS A 722 -35.78 -26.95 -20.45
C LYS A 722 -34.80 -26.11 -21.27
N TRP A 723 -34.30 -25.03 -20.68
CA TRP A 723 -33.30 -24.16 -21.28
C TRP A 723 -32.19 -23.79 -20.29
N LEU A 724 -31.01 -23.52 -20.84
CA LEU A 724 -29.85 -22.91 -20.18
C LEU A 724 -29.27 -21.86 -21.13
N ASP A 725 -29.30 -20.58 -20.72
CA ASP A 725 -28.62 -19.48 -21.39
C ASP A 725 -27.28 -19.19 -20.71
N TYR A 726 -26.29 -18.74 -21.49
CA TYR A 726 -24.99 -18.29 -21.00
C TYR A 726 -24.42 -17.17 -21.88
N ASP A 727 -23.72 -16.21 -21.28
CA ASP A 727 -23.19 -15.01 -21.93
C ASP A 727 -22.03 -14.41 -21.11
N ASP A 728 -21.31 -13.43 -21.67
CA ASP A 728 -20.19 -12.71 -21.02
C ASP A 728 -19.22 -13.64 -20.27
N ILE A 729 -18.78 -14.71 -20.95
CA ILE A 729 -17.91 -15.72 -20.37
C ILE A 729 -16.48 -15.18 -20.31
N GLU A 730 -15.88 -15.19 -19.12
CA GLU A 730 -14.50 -14.82 -18.90
C GLU A 730 -13.67 -16.01 -18.40
N PHE A 731 -12.44 -16.16 -18.88
CA PHE A 731 -11.44 -17.04 -18.26
C PHE A 731 -10.10 -16.32 -18.19
N TYR A 732 -9.61 -16.01 -17.00
CA TYR A 732 -8.38 -15.22 -16.83
C TYR A 732 -7.50 -15.72 -15.68
N LEU A 733 -6.20 -15.43 -15.81
CA LEU A 733 -5.15 -15.80 -14.87
C LEU A 733 -5.23 -14.88 -13.64
N THR A 734 -5.43 -15.45 -12.45
CA THR A 734 -5.45 -14.70 -11.18
C THR A 734 -4.10 -14.73 -10.45
N SER A 735 -3.31 -15.79 -10.63
CA SER A 735 -1.90 -15.81 -10.24
C SER A 735 -1.08 -16.79 -11.08
N ALA A 736 0.06 -16.36 -11.59
CA ALA A 736 1.04 -17.27 -12.20
C ALA A 736 1.73 -18.10 -11.12
N VAL A 737 1.91 -19.41 -11.32
CA VAL A 737 2.84 -20.17 -10.48
C VAL A 737 4.25 -19.84 -10.96
N SER A 738 5.14 -19.42 -10.05
CA SER A 738 6.52 -19.12 -10.43
C SER A 738 7.25 -20.40 -10.87
N SER A 739 7.89 -20.36 -12.04
CA SER A 739 8.73 -21.44 -12.56
C SER A 739 10.08 -21.50 -11.83
N ASN A 740 10.05 -21.69 -10.50
CA ASN A 740 11.22 -21.87 -9.65
C ASN A 740 11.22 -23.23 -8.92
N ALA A 741 10.48 -24.20 -9.46
CA ALA A 741 10.68 -25.61 -9.20
C ALA A 741 11.20 -26.30 -10.47
N THR A 742 12.38 -25.87 -10.95
CA THR A 742 13.26 -26.77 -11.70
C THR A 742 13.79 -27.82 -10.72
N LEU A 743 12.94 -28.76 -10.30
CA LEU A 743 13.43 -30.07 -9.93
C LEU A 743 14.19 -30.57 -11.15
N SER A 744 15.50 -30.73 -10.99
CA SER A 744 16.42 -31.02 -12.08
C SER A 744 15.91 -32.17 -12.92
N SER A 745 15.89 -32.00 -14.23
CA SER A 745 15.57 -33.03 -15.22
C SER A 745 16.63 -34.13 -15.23
N LYS A 746 16.65 -34.95 -14.16
CA LYS A 746 17.48 -36.14 -14.03
C LYS A 746 16.79 -37.18 -13.14
N LYS A 747 16.35 -38.27 -13.78
CA LYS A 747 15.84 -39.53 -13.19
C LYS A 747 14.42 -39.57 -12.60
N VAL A 748 13.39 -39.09 -13.32
CA VAL A 748 12.10 -39.83 -13.46
C VAL A 748 11.51 -39.62 -14.86
N SER A 749 12.22 -40.03 -15.91
CA SER A 749 11.73 -40.01 -17.30
C SER A 749 11.51 -41.42 -17.86
N SER A 750 11.20 -42.37 -16.98
CA SER A 750 10.94 -43.77 -17.32
C SER A 750 10.06 -44.38 -16.23
N ALA A 751 8.90 -44.92 -16.65
CA ALA A 751 7.91 -45.62 -15.82
C ALA A 751 6.98 -44.77 -14.92
N VAL A 752 6.22 -43.85 -15.52
CA VAL A 752 4.79 -43.66 -15.14
C VAL A 752 3.97 -43.48 -16.43
N ASN A 753 3.38 -44.57 -16.93
CA ASN A 753 2.22 -44.49 -17.82
C ASN A 753 0.98 -44.49 -16.92
N GLU A 754 0.46 -43.31 -16.59
CA GLU A 754 -0.93 -43.19 -16.15
C GLU A 754 -1.81 -43.05 -17.39
N ASP A 755 -2.25 -44.20 -17.91
CA ASP A 755 -3.42 -44.26 -18.77
C ASP A 755 -4.64 -43.91 -17.90
N GLN A 756 -5.15 -42.70 -18.04
CA GLN A 756 -6.31 -42.20 -17.28
C GLN A 756 -7.66 -42.58 -17.91
N SER A 757 -7.73 -43.70 -18.63
CA SER A 757 -8.99 -44.34 -18.97
C SER A 757 -9.41 -45.35 -17.89
N ILE A 758 -10.73 -45.46 -17.65
CA ILE A 758 -11.41 -46.36 -16.70
C ILE A 758 -11.41 -45.90 -15.21
N LEU A 759 -12.34 -45.01 -14.88
CA LEU A 759 -12.91 -44.92 -13.53
C LEU A 759 -13.85 -46.11 -13.29
N GLY A 760 -13.31 -47.19 -12.72
CA GLY A 760 -14.10 -48.40 -12.38
C GLY A 760 -13.38 -49.30 -11.37
N ALA A 761 -13.86 -49.28 -10.12
CA ALA A 761 -13.34 -50.00 -8.94
C ALA A 761 -11.87 -49.70 -8.57
N GLN A 762 -11.68 -49.07 -7.39
CA GLN A 762 -10.35 -48.88 -6.80
C GLN A 762 -9.76 -50.21 -6.33
N ASN A 763 -9.03 -50.86 -7.23
CA ASN A 763 -8.54 -52.23 -7.13
C ASN A 763 -7.29 -52.41 -6.25
N PHE A 764 -6.85 -51.36 -5.56
CA PHE A 764 -5.75 -51.36 -4.60
C PHE A 764 -6.01 -50.29 -3.53
N MET A 765 -6.05 -50.67 -2.25
CA MET A 765 -6.38 -49.75 -1.15
C MET A 765 -5.62 -50.07 0.14
N ALA A 766 -5.06 -49.04 0.78
CA ALA A 766 -4.54 -49.10 2.14
C ALA A 766 -5.43 -48.32 3.13
N TYR A 767 -5.76 -48.93 4.27
CA TYR A 767 -6.61 -48.33 5.31
C TYR A 767 -6.31 -48.84 6.73
N PRO A 768 -6.54 -48.02 7.78
CA PRO A 768 -6.96 -46.62 7.72
C PRO A 768 -5.88 -45.71 7.12
N ASN A 769 -6.28 -44.56 6.59
CA ASN A 769 -5.37 -43.54 6.05
C ASN A 769 -6.06 -42.17 6.23
N PRO A 770 -5.68 -41.36 7.24
CA PRO A 770 -4.50 -41.49 8.09
C PRO A 770 -4.45 -42.75 8.98
N VAL A 771 -3.24 -43.22 9.30
CA VAL A 771 -2.97 -44.30 10.24
C VAL A 771 -2.14 -43.77 11.42
N ARG A 772 -2.41 -44.24 12.65
CA ARG A 772 -1.64 -43.82 13.83
C ARG A 772 -0.31 -44.58 13.91
N SER A 773 0.74 -43.94 14.42
CA SER A 773 2.10 -44.50 14.50
C SER A 773 2.30 -45.75 15.37
N ASP A 774 1.26 -46.21 16.05
CA ASP A 774 1.20 -47.42 16.90
C ASP A 774 0.22 -48.49 16.36
N SER A 775 -0.41 -48.23 15.21
CA SER A 775 -1.59 -48.95 14.72
C SER A 775 -1.31 -49.73 13.44
N GLN A 776 -2.20 -50.69 13.13
CA GLN A 776 -2.05 -51.58 11.98
C GLN A 776 -2.57 -50.94 10.68
N LEU A 777 -1.73 -50.92 9.64
CA LEU A 777 -2.13 -50.58 8.28
C LEU A 777 -2.52 -51.86 7.52
N ASN A 778 -3.75 -51.91 7.00
CA ASN A 778 -4.23 -53.00 6.16
C ASN A 778 -4.11 -52.59 4.70
N ILE A 779 -3.55 -53.45 3.86
CA ILE A 779 -3.44 -53.22 2.42
C ILE A 779 -4.17 -54.36 1.73
N THR A 780 -5.08 -54.01 0.82
CA THR A 780 -5.84 -54.94 0.00
C THR A 780 -5.63 -54.65 -1.48
N SER A 781 -5.53 -55.71 -2.27
CA SER A 781 -5.39 -55.64 -3.72
C SER A 781 -6.29 -56.69 -4.38
N THR A 782 -6.85 -56.37 -5.54
CA THR A 782 -7.51 -57.36 -6.40
C THR A 782 -6.61 -57.83 -7.55
N ASP A 783 -5.38 -57.31 -7.65
CA ASP A 783 -4.41 -57.79 -8.64
C ASP A 783 -4.03 -59.26 -8.40
N ALA A 784 -3.77 -59.98 -9.48
CA ALA A 784 -3.27 -61.35 -9.43
C ALA A 784 -1.83 -61.38 -8.89
N LEU A 785 -1.57 -62.33 -8.00
CA LEU A 785 -0.26 -62.60 -7.42
C LEU A 785 0.68 -63.27 -8.44
N PRO A 786 2.02 -63.11 -8.31
CA PRO A 786 2.71 -62.42 -7.21
C PRO A 786 2.97 -60.92 -7.45
N PHE A 787 3.12 -60.15 -6.37
CA PHE A 787 3.51 -58.74 -6.41
C PHE A 787 4.27 -58.29 -5.16
N ASP A 788 5.18 -57.33 -5.32
CA ASP A 788 5.87 -56.64 -4.23
C ASP A 788 4.98 -55.56 -3.60
N VAL A 789 5.11 -55.36 -2.29
CA VAL A 789 4.54 -54.27 -1.49
C VAL A 789 5.70 -53.55 -0.79
N VAL A 790 5.86 -52.25 -1.03
CA VAL A 790 6.97 -51.44 -0.50
C VAL A 790 6.44 -50.13 0.08
N LEU A 791 6.75 -49.82 1.34
CA LEU A 791 6.48 -48.52 1.96
C LEU A 791 7.80 -47.76 2.11
N SER A 792 7.88 -46.54 1.60
CA SER A 792 9.05 -45.66 1.76
C SER A 792 8.69 -44.32 2.38
N ASP A 793 9.64 -43.70 3.07
CA ASP A 793 9.52 -42.31 3.51
C ASP A 793 9.57 -41.31 2.33
N ILE A 794 9.40 -40.01 2.63
CA ILE A 794 9.46 -38.94 1.64
C ILE A 794 10.83 -38.79 0.95
N ASN A 795 11.89 -39.34 1.54
CA ASN A 795 13.24 -39.35 0.97
C ASN A 795 13.52 -40.60 0.10
N GLY A 796 12.54 -41.51 -0.01
CA GLY A 796 12.66 -42.77 -0.74
C GLY A 796 13.32 -43.91 0.06
N SER A 797 13.58 -43.72 1.36
CA SER A 797 14.11 -44.77 2.24
C SER A 797 13.01 -45.81 2.49
N ILE A 798 13.26 -47.07 2.14
CA ILE A 798 12.30 -48.16 2.36
C ILE A 798 12.21 -48.44 3.86
N VAL A 799 11.02 -48.24 4.44
CA VAL A 799 10.73 -48.54 5.85
C VAL A 799 10.01 -49.88 6.03
N TYR A 800 9.40 -50.41 4.97
CA TYR A 800 8.82 -51.75 4.95
C TYR A 800 8.82 -52.33 3.53
N SER A 801 9.03 -53.63 3.39
CA SER A 801 8.91 -54.35 2.11
C SER A 801 8.47 -55.79 2.34
N GLN A 802 7.49 -56.27 1.59
CA GLN A 802 7.08 -57.68 1.57
C GLN A 802 6.68 -58.11 0.15
N PHE A 803 7.14 -59.28 -0.27
CA PHE A 803 6.69 -59.95 -1.49
C PHE A 803 5.46 -60.82 -1.18
N MET A 804 4.40 -60.65 -1.95
CA MET A 804 3.14 -61.39 -1.81
C MET A 804 3.02 -62.42 -2.94
N ASN A 805 2.82 -63.69 -2.59
CA ASN A 805 2.73 -64.80 -3.54
C ASN A 805 1.46 -65.67 -3.41
N THR A 806 0.76 -65.65 -2.27
CA THR A 806 -0.45 -66.48 -2.03
C THR A 806 -1.66 -65.74 -1.47
N GLU A 807 -1.52 -64.49 -1.00
CA GLU A 807 -2.63 -63.72 -0.41
C GLU A 807 -2.77 -62.31 -1.00
N ASN A 808 -4.01 -61.91 -1.32
CA ASN A 808 -4.37 -60.63 -1.94
C ASN A 808 -4.46 -59.46 -0.94
N ALA A 809 -4.08 -59.68 0.32
CA ALA A 809 -4.06 -58.66 1.36
C ALA A 809 -2.87 -58.86 2.29
N VAL A 810 -2.36 -57.77 2.88
CA VAL A 810 -1.29 -57.79 3.87
C VAL A 810 -1.62 -56.85 5.03
N LYS A 811 -1.22 -57.26 6.24
CA LYS A 811 -1.44 -56.51 7.48
C LYS A 811 -0.09 -56.10 8.04
N ILE A 812 0.23 -54.81 7.96
CA ILE A 812 1.48 -54.27 8.45
C ILE A 812 1.25 -53.69 9.85
N GLN A 813 1.94 -54.25 10.84
CA GLN A 813 2.16 -53.55 12.11
C GLN A 813 3.28 -52.54 11.90
N LEU A 814 3.03 -51.26 12.23
CA LEU A 814 3.93 -50.13 11.97
C LEU A 814 4.57 -49.60 13.27
N PRO A 815 5.34 -50.38 14.04
CA PRO A 815 5.84 -49.94 15.33
C PRO A 815 6.80 -48.75 15.18
N ASN A 816 6.39 -47.59 15.70
CA ASN A 816 7.21 -46.38 15.87
C ASN A 816 7.65 -45.69 14.56
N LEU A 817 6.79 -45.64 13.53
CA LEU A 817 7.02 -44.69 12.44
C LEU A 817 6.88 -43.24 12.91
N ASN A 818 7.74 -42.36 12.40
CA ASN A 818 7.62 -40.92 12.63
C ASN A 818 6.37 -40.36 11.95
N LYS A 819 5.75 -39.35 12.54
CA LYS A 819 4.61 -38.65 11.93
C LYS A 819 5.04 -38.01 10.60
N GLY A 820 4.28 -38.22 9.53
CA GLY A 820 4.69 -37.75 8.20
C GLY A 820 3.97 -38.40 7.03
N ILE A 821 4.47 -38.11 5.82
CA ILE A 821 3.96 -38.66 4.56
C ILE A 821 4.88 -39.78 4.10
N TYR A 822 4.26 -40.91 3.75
CA TYR A 822 4.91 -42.10 3.21
C TYR A 822 4.28 -42.47 1.85
N PHE A 823 5.02 -43.21 1.04
CA PHE A 823 4.55 -43.71 -0.25
C PHE A 823 4.50 -45.24 -0.23
N LEU A 824 3.31 -45.79 -0.41
CA LEU A 824 3.10 -47.22 -0.56
C LEU A 824 3.06 -47.57 -2.04
N ARG A 825 4.06 -48.32 -2.52
CA ARG A 825 4.12 -48.86 -3.87
C ARG A 825 3.74 -50.33 -3.87
N THR A 826 2.94 -50.76 -4.85
CA THR A 826 2.88 -52.16 -5.27
C THR A 826 3.45 -52.34 -6.66
N THR A 827 4.04 -53.50 -6.95
CA THR A 827 4.66 -53.78 -8.25
C THR A 827 4.55 -55.26 -8.60
N ASN A 828 3.98 -55.56 -9.77
CA ASN A 828 4.00 -56.89 -10.38
C ASN A 828 4.70 -56.83 -11.75
N SER A 829 4.76 -57.95 -12.46
CA SER A 829 5.43 -58.05 -13.78
C SER A 829 4.85 -57.16 -14.89
N THR A 830 3.69 -56.55 -14.69
CA THR A 830 2.94 -55.76 -15.69
C THR A 830 2.52 -54.37 -15.22
N LYS A 831 2.44 -54.12 -13.91
CA LYS A 831 1.87 -52.89 -13.32
C LYS A 831 2.64 -52.48 -12.07
N ALA A 832 2.82 -51.17 -11.90
CA ALA A 832 3.20 -50.55 -10.64
C ALA A 832 2.12 -49.55 -10.24
N ARG A 833 1.80 -49.48 -8.95
CA ARG A 833 0.81 -48.53 -8.38
C ARG A 833 1.43 -47.85 -7.17
N ILE A 834 1.08 -46.59 -6.91
CA ILE A 834 1.55 -45.84 -5.74
C ILE A 834 0.35 -45.19 -5.04
N GLN A 835 0.29 -45.30 -3.72
CA GLN A 835 -0.68 -44.61 -2.87
C GLN A 835 0.05 -43.80 -1.79
N LYS A 836 -0.38 -42.55 -1.56
CA LYS A 836 0.08 -41.72 -0.44
C LYS A 836 -0.52 -42.22 0.87
N ILE A 837 0.32 -42.44 1.88
CA ILE A 837 -0.08 -42.78 3.25
C ILE A 837 0.30 -41.62 4.19
N VAL A 838 -0.58 -41.27 5.12
CA VAL A 838 -0.34 -40.28 6.18
C VAL A 838 -0.25 -40.99 7.52
N VAL A 839 0.84 -40.75 8.26
CA VAL A 839 1.06 -41.29 9.61
C VAL A 839 0.92 -40.17 10.64
N GLU A 840 0.05 -40.38 11.64
CA GLU A 840 -0.33 -39.43 12.70
C GLU A 840 0.06 -39.87 14.11
#